data_AF-S6GH22-F1
#
_entry.id   AF-S6GH22-F1
#
_cell.length_a   1.000
_cell.length_b   1.000
_cell.length_c   1.000
_cell.angle_alpha   90.00
_cell.angle_beta   90.00
_cell.angle_gamma   90.00
#
_symmetry.space_group_name_H-M   'P 1'
#
loop_
_entity.id
_entity.type
_entity.pdbx_description
1 polymer ?
#
loop_
_entity_poly.entity_id
_entity_poly.type
_entity_poly.pdbx_seq_one_letter_code
_entity_poly.pdbx_strand_id
1 'polypeptide(L)'
;MATDIIGALGGGSGINSTQLVKDLVAANKAPQQGRIDSKSDKFDAQLSAYGLLKSAMSEFQKIIAPLTDPAIFSAKSINVPTTDIISFNSLTSVAPAGNYQLEVSKIATAQSLAINSSQIDADVALGKTGKLTFKIGEWTYDGAAAPDVFTANPDVATFDIDITVDDTLASIAKKINAADSKVLASVINIDGQFQLLVTAESGSKNALEITTDNSTDLAGFEFSKTSHANVIETQVGQNAEFKLNGLNITRSSNDISNVINGLDFTLNKADLGNSISFSISQDKTSAETAIKGLVEAYNIFQKTIKPLVGVSENESNNLVRGDLASDGTAKSLTSLITQTLVSTVSGLKNTDAYSALGAVGIKTNTDGSLSINEEQFDLVMKNDFDQLAGLFGVNTSSSSSFVELNTGSFAARAVAGEYLINITQAPTKGSISGSAVTSFDLSAGVNDFTINVNGTSSQRISLTNNYASIEALAADLQSKINGDSSIKDAGFKVSVAVEAGALKITSELFGGTSNIQFSTVSSEFTAKLGLNTTTTGISGLDVKGTINGEEALGTSNILLPAIGSNAYGLNISFKEDTPLGDYKVNFTRGLAGELSLLLSSSLAENGQIAKRETSIGDQKKVLNVDQENLDRKMSAYHARLSRQFAAMERIVASLNQTRGQLDGLIDRLPFTTKN
;
A
#
# COMPACT_ATOMS: atom_id res chain seq x y z
N MET A 1 40.22 9.58 57.92
CA MET A 1 41.67 9.54 58.17
C MET A 1 41.90 9.63 59.67
N ALA A 2 41.99 8.49 60.35
CA ALA A 2 42.52 8.44 61.71
C ALA A 2 44.02 8.18 61.56
N THR A 3 44.82 9.19 61.86
CA THR A 3 46.27 9.13 61.87
C THR A 3 46.70 8.05 62.84
N ASP A 4 47.36 7.01 62.30
CA ASP A 4 47.96 5.91 63.03
C ASP A 4 49.22 6.41 63.74
N ILE A 5 48.99 7.12 64.86
CA ILE A 5 50.04 7.71 65.70
C ILE A 5 50.85 6.60 66.42
N ILE A 6 50.36 5.35 66.43
CA ILE A 6 51.08 4.22 67.00
C ILE A 6 52.11 3.65 65.99
N GLY A 7 51.89 3.80 64.68
CA GLY A 7 52.90 3.52 63.66
C GLY A 7 54.11 4.47 63.62
N ALA A 8 54.02 5.65 64.25
CA ALA A 8 55.07 6.68 64.23
C ALA A 8 56.08 6.61 65.40
N LEU A 9 55.81 5.82 66.45
CA LEU A 9 56.67 5.71 67.62
C LEU A 9 57.47 4.39 67.62
N GLY A 10 58.48 4.35 66.73
CA GLY A 10 59.81 3.81 67.03
C GLY A 10 59.95 2.49 67.79
N GLY A 11 59.19 1.44 67.44
CA GLY A 11 59.27 0.14 68.11
C GLY A 11 59.11 -1.08 67.19
N GLY A 12 60.06 -1.30 66.27
CA GLY A 12 60.28 -2.62 65.63
C GLY A 12 60.03 -2.71 64.12
N SER A 13 61.09 -3.01 63.36
CA SER A 13 61.18 -3.44 61.95
C SER A 13 61.09 -2.40 60.82
N GLY A 14 60.44 -1.25 60.95
CA GLY A 14 60.39 -0.24 59.85
C GLY A 14 59.66 -0.69 58.55
N ILE A 15 58.92 -1.80 58.59
CA ILE A 15 58.12 -2.32 57.47
C ILE A 15 56.65 -2.03 57.75
N ASN A 16 55.98 -1.34 56.83
CA ASN A 16 54.53 -1.14 56.88
C ASN A 16 53.82 -2.44 56.45
N SER A 17 53.59 -3.34 57.42
CA SER A 17 52.97 -4.65 57.22
C SER A 17 51.56 -4.56 56.61
N THR A 18 50.81 -3.51 56.94
CA THR A 18 49.47 -3.26 56.39
C THR A 18 49.55 -2.97 54.88
N GLN A 19 50.52 -2.16 54.46
CA GLN A 19 50.77 -1.89 53.04
C GLN A 19 51.28 -3.14 52.32
N LEU A 20 52.21 -3.88 52.93
CA LEU A 20 52.76 -5.12 52.35
C LEU A 20 51.68 -6.19 52.11
N VAL A 21 50.73 -6.35 53.05
CA VAL A 21 49.59 -7.27 52.88
C VAL A 21 48.70 -6.84 51.71
N LYS A 22 48.41 -5.54 51.59
CA LYS A 22 47.62 -5.01 50.46
C LYS A 22 48.33 -5.26 49.13
N ASP A 23 49.62 -4.99 49.05
CA ASP A 23 50.41 -5.17 47.83
C ASP A 23 50.48 -6.65 47.43
N LEU A 24 50.63 -7.56 48.39
CA LEU A 24 50.66 -9.00 48.14
C LEU A 24 49.31 -9.55 47.69
N VAL A 25 48.20 -9.05 48.25
CA VAL A 25 46.84 -9.39 47.80
C VAL A 25 46.58 -8.85 46.40
N ALA A 26 46.97 -7.59 46.13
CA ALA A 26 46.84 -6.98 44.81
C ALA A 26 47.63 -7.74 43.75
N ALA A 27 48.88 -8.12 44.04
CA ALA A 27 49.72 -8.91 43.15
C ALA A 27 49.12 -10.30 42.86
N ASN A 28 48.49 -10.94 43.86
CA ASN A 28 47.82 -12.22 43.67
C ASN A 28 46.50 -12.09 42.87
N LYS A 29 45.77 -10.99 43.08
CA LYS A 29 44.51 -10.69 42.39
C LYS A 29 44.72 -10.33 40.92
N ALA A 30 45.78 -9.59 40.60
CA ALA A 30 46.00 -8.96 39.30
C ALA A 30 45.85 -9.88 38.08
N PRO A 31 46.38 -11.12 38.04
CA PRO A 31 46.25 -11.97 36.85
C PRO A 31 44.81 -12.44 36.60
N GLN A 32 44.05 -12.74 37.64
CA GLN A 32 42.65 -13.17 37.50
C GLN A 32 41.76 -11.97 37.17
N GLN A 33 41.99 -10.84 37.84
CA GLN A 33 41.29 -9.58 37.57
C GLN A 33 41.49 -9.15 36.11
N GLY A 34 42.74 -9.10 35.64
CA GLY A 34 43.03 -8.71 34.26
C GLY A 34 42.37 -9.62 33.21
N ARG A 35 42.17 -10.92 33.50
CA ARG A 35 41.43 -11.83 32.61
C ARG A 35 39.93 -11.56 32.62
N ILE A 36 39.35 -11.20 33.76
CA ILE A 36 37.92 -10.84 33.87
C ILE A 36 37.70 -9.52 33.14
N ASP A 37 38.51 -8.50 33.43
CA ASP A 37 38.44 -7.18 32.81
C ASP A 37 38.57 -7.29 31.28
N SER A 38 39.62 -7.95 30.79
CA SER A 38 39.83 -8.13 29.34
C SER A 38 38.66 -8.84 28.65
N LYS A 39 37.98 -9.77 29.33
CA LYS A 39 36.80 -10.44 28.77
C LYS A 39 35.56 -9.55 28.85
N SER A 40 35.38 -8.81 29.94
CA SER A 40 34.27 -7.86 30.10
C SER A 40 34.35 -6.78 29.02
N ASP A 41 35.52 -6.15 28.89
CA ASP A 41 35.80 -5.13 27.87
C ASP A 41 35.53 -5.67 26.47
N LYS A 42 35.97 -6.90 26.18
CA LYS A 42 35.67 -7.56 24.91
C LYS A 42 34.17 -7.74 24.69
N PHE A 43 33.40 -8.18 25.69
CA PHE A 43 31.96 -8.36 25.55
C PHE A 43 31.22 -7.03 25.42
N ASP A 44 31.66 -5.98 26.11
CA ASP A 44 31.12 -4.63 25.99
C ASP A 44 31.38 -4.03 24.60
N ALA A 45 32.59 -4.20 24.08
CA ALA A 45 32.94 -3.83 22.71
C ALA A 45 32.09 -4.61 21.68
N GLN A 46 31.89 -5.92 21.89
CA GLN A 46 31.05 -6.73 21.01
C GLN A 46 29.58 -6.30 21.03
N LEU A 47 28.99 -6.02 22.19
CA LEU A 47 27.62 -5.52 22.29
C LEU A 47 27.47 -4.16 21.61
N SER A 48 28.43 -3.26 21.81
CA SER A 48 28.46 -1.95 21.14
C SER A 48 28.54 -2.10 19.62
N ALA A 49 29.40 -2.99 19.14
CA ALA A 49 29.54 -3.29 17.71
C ALA A 49 28.29 -3.97 17.11
N TYR A 50 27.58 -4.80 17.87
CA TYR A 50 26.26 -5.33 17.45
C TYR A 50 25.21 -4.23 17.35
N GLY A 51 25.22 -3.25 18.26
CA GLY A 51 24.38 -2.05 18.17
C GLY A 51 24.64 -1.24 16.89
N LEU A 52 25.90 -1.08 16.50
CA LEU A 52 26.28 -0.45 15.22
C LEU A 52 25.85 -1.29 14.02
N LEU A 53 26.06 -2.61 14.05
CA LEU A 53 25.62 -3.53 13.00
C LEU A 53 24.11 -3.46 12.80
N LYS A 54 23.33 -3.53 13.88
CA LYS A 54 21.87 -3.44 13.87
C LYS A 54 21.40 -2.11 13.28
N SER A 55 22.05 -1.02 13.67
CA SER A 55 21.73 0.33 13.17
C SER A 55 22.00 0.45 11.66
N ALA A 56 23.16 -0.02 11.19
CA ALA A 56 23.50 -0.01 9.77
C ALA A 56 22.57 -0.90 8.93
N MET A 57 22.21 -2.08 9.44
CA MET A 57 21.26 -2.98 8.79
C MET A 57 19.85 -2.40 8.72
N SER A 58 19.39 -1.74 9.80
CA SER A 58 18.09 -1.08 9.82
C SER A 58 18.04 0.08 8.84
N GLU A 59 19.11 0.87 8.74
CA GLU A 59 19.17 1.97 7.78
C GLU A 59 19.21 1.46 6.34
N PHE A 60 20.01 0.41 6.07
CA PHE A 60 20.01 -0.26 4.77
C PHE A 60 18.61 -0.78 4.41
N GLN A 61 17.92 -1.42 5.37
CA GLN A 61 16.56 -1.94 5.17
C GLN A 61 15.57 -0.85 4.76
N LYS A 62 15.62 0.33 5.41
CA LYS A 62 14.72 1.45 5.08
C LYS A 62 14.94 1.94 3.65
N ILE A 63 16.19 2.02 3.21
CA ILE A 63 16.54 2.54 1.87
C ILE A 63 16.12 1.56 0.76
N ILE A 64 16.17 0.25 1.02
CA ILE A 64 15.75 -0.75 0.02
C ILE A 64 14.24 -1.01 0.00
N ALA A 65 13.50 -0.60 1.04
CA ALA A 65 12.06 -0.88 1.16
C ALA A 65 11.23 -0.39 -0.04
N PRO A 66 11.46 0.80 -0.63
CA PRO A 66 10.72 1.25 -1.81
C PRO A 66 10.88 0.33 -3.02
N LEU A 67 12.02 -0.34 -3.18
CA LEU A 67 12.25 -1.29 -4.28
C LEU A 67 11.45 -2.59 -4.12
N THR A 68 10.86 -2.84 -2.94
CA THR A 68 9.99 -3.99 -2.73
C THR A 68 8.55 -3.74 -3.19
N ASP A 69 8.20 -2.48 -3.50
CA ASP A 69 6.88 -2.08 -3.97
C ASP A 69 6.76 -2.19 -5.50
N PRO A 70 5.88 -3.07 -6.04
CA PRO A 70 5.64 -3.18 -7.49
C PRO A 70 5.19 -1.86 -8.16
N ALA A 71 4.60 -0.94 -7.39
CA ALA A 71 4.13 0.34 -7.91
C ALA A 71 5.27 1.19 -8.48
N ILE A 72 6.48 1.10 -7.91
CA ILE A 72 7.63 1.90 -8.37
C ILE A 72 8.09 1.53 -9.78
N PHE A 73 7.87 0.27 -10.19
CA PHE A 73 8.24 -0.25 -11.50
C PHE A 73 7.10 -0.22 -12.52
N SER A 74 5.86 -0.03 -12.06
CA SER A 74 4.68 0.07 -12.94
C SER A 74 4.15 1.49 -13.06
N ALA A 75 4.80 2.46 -12.39
CA ALA A 75 4.47 3.87 -12.44
C ALA A 75 4.41 4.42 -13.87
N LYS A 76 3.50 5.37 -14.07
CA LYS A 76 3.31 6.05 -15.35
C LYS A 76 3.56 7.54 -15.16
N SER A 77 3.95 8.20 -16.23
CA SER A 77 4.06 9.65 -16.34
C SER A 77 3.32 10.14 -17.56
N ILE A 78 2.81 11.37 -17.48
CA ILE A 78 2.24 12.10 -18.62
C ILE A 78 3.22 13.18 -19.03
N ASN A 79 3.53 13.22 -20.31
CA ASN A 79 4.20 14.34 -20.94
C ASN A 79 3.19 15.12 -21.77
N VAL A 80 2.97 16.38 -21.42
CA VAL A 80 2.05 17.29 -22.10
C VAL A 80 2.73 18.65 -22.29
N PRO A 81 2.57 19.32 -23.44
CA PRO A 81 2.95 20.72 -23.58
C PRO A 81 2.20 21.62 -22.58
N THR A 82 2.78 22.77 -22.23
CA THR A 82 2.06 23.75 -21.40
C THR A 82 0.74 24.16 -22.05
N THR A 83 -0.37 24.00 -21.34
CA THR A 83 -1.73 24.32 -21.82
C THR A 83 -2.62 24.75 -20.65
N ASP A 84 -3.59 25.63 -20.91
CA ASP A 84 -4.66 26.03 -19.99
C ASP A 84 -5.98 25.28 -20.24
N ILE A 85 -6.05 24.44 -21.28
CA ILE A 85 -7.27 23.78 -21.75
C ILE A 85 -7.62 22.53 -20.92
N ILE A 86 -6.60 21.77 -20.50
CA ILE A 86 -6.77 20.55 -19.71
C ILE A 86 -5.83 20.53 -18.49
N SER A 87 -6.32 19.94 -17.41
CA SER A 87 -5.51 19.62 -16.22
C SER A 87 -5.55 18.12 -15.99
N PHE A 88 -4.40 17.48 -15.82
CA PHE A 88 -4.35 16.06 -15.44
C PHE A 88 -4.41 15.95 -13.91
N ASN A 89 -5.41 15.23 -13.41
CA ASN A 89 -5.71 15.16 -11.98
C ASN A 89 -5.08 13.93 -11.33
N SER A 90 -5.17 12.79 -12.01
CA SER A 90 -4.68 11.51 -11.51
C SER A 90 -4.21 10.62 -12.65
N LEU A 91 -3.21 9.78 -12.36
CA LEU A 91 -2.69 8.78 -13.29
C LEU A 91 -2.30 7.54 -12.48
N THR A 92 -2.80 6.39 -12.90
CA THR A 92 -2.55 5.10 -12.27
C THR A 92 -1.71 4.19 -13.17
N SER A 93 -1.13 3.13 -12.60
CA SER A 93 -0.26 2.19 -13.31
C SER A 93 -0.96 1.39 -14.41
N VAL A 94 -2.30 1.27 -14.35
CA VAL A 94 -3.11 0.56 -15.37
C VAL A 94 -3.30 1.38 -16.65
N ALA A 95 -2.93 2.67 -16.65
CA ALA A 95 -3.07 3.52 -17.82
C ALA A 95 -2.22 3.00 -18.99
N PRO A 96 -2.84 2.78 -20.18
CA PRO A 96 -2.10 2.31 -21.34
C PRO A 96 -1.10 3.37 -21.81
N ALA A 97 0.16 2.95 -21.98
CA ALA A 97 1.18 3.80 -22.57
C ALA A 97 0.85 4.08 -24.05
N GLY A 98 1.11 5.30 -24.51
CA GLY A 98 0.81 5.70 -25.87
C GLY A 98 0.70 7.21 -26.03
N ASN A 99 0.47 7.62 -27.28
CA ASN A 99 0.21 9.00 -27.64
C ASN A 99 -1.29 9.22 -27.80
N TYR A 100 -1.77 10.31 -27.24
CA TYR A 100 -3.17 10.69 -27.26
C TYR A 100 -3.28 12.11 -27.79
N GLN A 101 -4.32 12.34 -28.57
CA GLN A 101 -4.69 13.65 -29.08
C GLN A 101 -6.09 13.99 -28.60
N LEU A 102 -6.23 15.15 -27.97
CA LEU A 102 -7.48 15.63 -27.39
C LEU A 102 -7.85 17.01 -27.94
N GLU A 103 -9.10 17.16 -28.38
CA GLU A 103 -9.66 18.43 -28.86
C GLU A 103 -10.92 18.74 -28.04
N VAL A 104 -10.96 19.89 -27.34
CA VAL A 104 -12.14 20.27 -26.53
C VAL A 104 -13.04 21.19 -27.36
N SER A 105 -14.21 20.69 -27.73
CA SER A 105 -15.19 21.45 -28.53
C SER A 105 -16.10 22.31 -27.64
N LYS A 106 -16.54 21.77 -26.50
CA LYS A 106 -17.37 22.47 -25.51
C LYS A 106 -17.04 22.00 -24.09
N ILE A 107 -17.17 22.90 -23.13
CA ILE A 107 -17.16 22.55 -21.71
C ILE A 107 -18.60 22.37 -21.20
N ALA A 108 -18.75 21.50 -20.21
CA ALA A 108 -20.01 21.32 -19.51
C ALA A 108 -20.32 22.57 -18.68
N THR A 109 -21.57 23.00 -18.72
CA THR A 109 -22.10 24.10 -17.92
C THR A 109 -23.31 23.63 -17.13
N ALA A 110 -23.46 24.19 -15.93
CA ALA A 110 -24.65 23.99 -15.12
C ALA A 110 -25.75 24.96 -15.55
N GLN A 111 -27.00 24.51 -15.44
CA GLN A 111 -28.11 25.43 -15.58
C GLN A 111 -28.15 26.34 -14.35
N SER A 112 -28.35 27.64 -14.58
CA SER A 112 -28.56 28.60 -13.51
C SER A 112 -29.80 29.46 -13.78
N LEU A 113 -30.71 29.47 -12.82
CA LEU A 113 -32.00 30.15 -12.86
C LEU A 113 -32.02 31.26 -11.81
N ALA A 114 -32.14 32.50 -12.25
CA ALA A 114 -32.34 33.66 -11.40
C ALA A 114 -33.83 33.96 -11.30
N ILE A 115 -34.40 33.73 -10.12
CA ILE A 115 -35.81 33.99 -9.83
C ILE A 115 -35.94 35.45 -9.41
N ASN A 116 -36.58 36.24 -10.26
CA ASN A 116 -36.76 37.67 -10.01
C ASN A 116 -37.66 37.89 -8.80
N SER A 117 -37.25 38.82 -7.95
CA SER A 117 -38.04 39.27 -6.82
C SER A 117 -37.94 40.79 -6.70
N SER A 118 -39.00 41.44 -6.23
CA SER A 118 -38.99 42.87 -5.91
C SER A 118 -38.50 43.16 -4.48
N GLN A 119 -37.88 42.17 -3.81
CA GLN A 119 -37.43 42.32 -2.43
C GLN A 119 -36.17 43.18 -2.35
N ILE A 120 -36.19 44.12 -1.42
CA ILE A 120 -35.06 45.00 -1.09
C ILE A 120 -34.28 44.51 0.14
N ASP A 121 -34.72 43.42 0.75
CA ASP A 121 -34.09 42.76 1.90
C ASP A 121 -34.34 41.24 1.81
N ALA A 122 -33.28 40.43 1.95
CA ALA A 122 -33.33 38.97 1.84
C ALA A 122 -33.98 38.28 3.04
N ASP A 123 -34.07 38.98 4.19
CA ASP A 123 -34.60 38.46 5.45
C ASP A 123 -36.05 38.92 5.73
N VAL A 124 -36.65 39.65 4.79
CA VAL A 124 -38.08 39.98 4.86
C VAL A 124 -38.92 38.78 4.40
N ALA A 125 -39.91 38.43 5.21
CA ALA A 125 -40.86 37.38 4.91
C ALA A 125 -41.62 37.70 3.62
N LEU A 126 -41.71 36.75 2.71
CA LEU A 126 -42.36 36.95 1.42
C LEU A 126 -43.88 37.02 1.54
N GLY A 127 -44.46 36.53 2.64
CA GLY A 127 -45.91 36.47 2.85
C GLY A 127 -46.62 35.50 1.91
N LYS A 128 -45.90 34.51 1.37
CA LYS A 128 -46.40 33.54 0.38
C LYS A 128 -46.57 32.16 0.98
N THR A 129 -47.47 31.35 0.44
CA THR A 129 -47.59 29.95 0.84
C THR A 129 -47.87 29.03 -0.35
N GLY A 130 -47.47 27.77 -0.22
CA GLY A 130 -47.65 26.73 -1.22
C GLY A 130 -46.44 25.82 -1.29
N LYS A 131 -46.33 25.06 -2.37
CA LYS A 131 -45.25 24.09 -2.57
C LYS A 131 -44.56 24.33 -3.90
N LEU A 132 -43.22 24.30 -3.88
CA LEU A 132 -42.38 24.26 -5.07
C LEU A 132 -41.95 22.83 -5.33
N THR A 133 -42.20 22.33 -6.54
CA THR A 133 -41.80 20.99 -6.97
C THR A 133 -40.72 21.12 -8.04
N PHE A 134 -39.56 20.54 -7.76
CA PHE A 134 -38.39 20.55 -8.64
C PHE A 134 -38.23 19.20 -9.33
N LYS A 135 -38.15 19.22 -10.65
CA LYS A 135 -37.77 18.06 -11.46
C LYS A 135 -36.46 18.32 -12.16
N ILE A 136 -35.65 17.28 -12.30
CA ILE A 136 -34.36 17.33 -13.02
C ILE A 136 -34.50 16.54 -14.33
N GLY A 137 -34.00 17.10 -15.42
CA GLY A 137 -34.23 16.57 -16.76
C GLY A 137 -33.57 17.41 -17.85
N GLU A 138 -34.12 17.34 -19.05
CA GLU A 138 -33.58 18.00 -20.25
C GLU A 138 -34.66 18.87 -20.89
N TRP A 139 -34.29 20.12 -21.21
CA TRP A 139 -35.14 21.06 -21.95
C TRP A 139 -34.79 21.08 -23.43
N THR A 140 -35.81 21.13 -24.28
CA THR A 140 -35.68 21.71 -25.62
C THR A 140 -36.13 23.16 -25.58
N TYR A 141 -35.57 23.98 -26.48
CA TYR A 141 -35.86 25.41 -26.55
C TYR A 141 -36.37 25.77 -27.95
N ASP A 142 -37.40 26.62 -28.03
CA ASP A 142 -37.96 27.11 -29.29
C ASP A 142 -37.29 28.44 -29.72
N GLY A 143 -36.02 28.39 -30.10
CA GLY A 143 -35.28 29.59 -30.47
C GLY A 143 -34.74 30.34 -29.25
N ALA A 144 -35.01 31.64 -29.10
CA ALA A 144 -34.31 32.55 -28.17
C ALA A 144 -34.60 32.30 -26.67
N ALA A 145 -34.11 31.17 -26.14
CA ALA A 145 -34.03 30.81 -24.71
C ALA A 145 -35.38 30.64 -23.97
N ALA A 146 -36.46 30.28 -24.65
CA ALA A 146 -37.71 29.89 -24.01
C ALA A 146 -37.83 28.34 -23.91
N PRO A 147 -38.16 27.79 -22.72
CA PRO A 147 -38.30 26.35 -22.53
C PRO A 147 -39.57 25.81 -23.24
N ASP A 148 -39.42 24.78 -24.07
CA ASP A 148 -40.52 24.21 -24.87
C ASP A 148 -40.97 22.82 -24.40
N VAL A 149 -40.06 21.85 -24.34
CA VAL A 149 -40.38 20.48 -23.89
C VAL A 149 -39.40 20.05 -22.82
N PHE A 150 -39.93 19.63 -21.67
CA PHE A 150 -39.15 19.03 -20.59
C PHE A 150 -39.26 17.51 -20.63
N THR A 151 -38.11 16.84 -20.65
CA THR A 151 -38.02 15.38 -20.48
C THR A 151 -37.35 15.09 -19.15
N ALA A 152 -38.11 14.57 -18.19
CA ALA A 152 -37.59 14.24 -16.87
C ALA A 152 -36.51 13.14 -16.94
N ASN A 153 -35.47 13.26 -16.13
CA ASN A 153 -34.46 12.24 -15.95
C ASN A 153 -35.01 11.13 -15.03
N PRO A 154 -35.21 9.89 -15.51
CA PRO A 154 -35.78 8.81 -14.71
C PRO A 154 -34.88 8.37 -13.55
N ASP A 155 -33.58 8.69 -13.61
CA ASP A 155 -32.60 8.31 -12.59
C ASP A 155 -32.60 9.28 -11.39
N VAL A 156 -33.37 10.39 -11.45
CA VAL A 156 -33.42 11.42 -10.42
C VAL A 156 -34.84 11.63 -9.95
N ALA A 157 -35.06 11.48 -8.64
CA ALA A 157 -36.37 11.70 -8.04
C ALA A 157 -36.75 13.18 -8.03
N THR A 158 -38.04 13.45 -8.21
CA THR A 158 -38.65 14.76 -7.98
C THR A 158 -38.61 15.09 -6.48
N PHE A 159 -38.37 16.35 -6.11
CA PHE A 159 -38.38 16.80 -4.73
C PHE A 159 -39.22 18.07 -4.54
N ASP A 160 -39.79 18.21 -3.35
CA ASP A 160 -40.69 19.30 -2.99
C ASP A 160 -40.09 20.19 -1.90
N ILE A 161 -40.36 21.49 -1.97
CA ILE A 161 -40.03 22.48 -0.94
C ILE A 161 -41.32 23.19 -0.51
N ASP A 162 -41.69 23.03 0.76
CA ASP A 162 -42.85 23.71 1.34
C ASP A 162 -42.50 25.15 1.70
N ILE A 163 -43.33 26.09 1.24
CA ILE A 163 -43.24 27.53 1.48
C ILE A 163 -44.38 27.97 2.42
N THR A 164 -43.99 28.67 3.47
CA THR A 164 -44.83 29.23 4.53
C THR A 164 -44.72 30.75 4.52
N VAL A 165 -45.72 31.42 5.11
CA VAL A 165 -45.82 32.89 5.09
C VAL A 165 -44.61 33.60 5.70
N ASP A 166 -43.90 32.93 6.62
CA ASP A 166 -42.72 33.45 7.32
C ASP A 166 -41.42 33.22 6.53
N ASP A 167 -41.46 32.46 5.43
CA ASP A 167 -40.27 32.17 4.65
C ASP A 167 -39.78 33.42 3.90
N THR A 168 -38.49 33.66 4.03
CA THR A 168 -37.68 34.67 3.35
C THR A 168 -36.91 34.03 2.19
N LEU A 169 -36.35 34.82 1.26
CA LEU A 169 -35.49 34.27 0.20
C LEU A 169 -34.31 33.45 0.76
N ALA A 170 -33.73 33.92 1.87
CA ALA A 170 -32.64 33.21 2.55
C ALA A 170 -33.09 31.87 3.14
N SER A 171 -34.30 31.81 3.71
CA SER A 171 -34.86 30.55 4.23
C SER A 171 -35.20 29.55 3.11
N ILE A 172 -35.69 30.03 1.97
CA ILE A 172 -35.97 29.19 0.79
C ILE A 172 -34.69 28.59 0.23
N ALA A 173 -33.63 29.41 0.09
CA ALA A 173 -32.33 28.92 -0.35
C ALA A 173 -31.79 27.81 0.59
N LYS A 174 -31.93 28.00 1.91
CA LYS A 174 -31.55 26.97 2.90
C LYS A 174 -32.38 25.70 2.77
N LYS A 175 -33.70 25.81 2.55
CA LYS A 175 -34.57 24.65 2.35
C LYS A 175 -34.18 23.85 1.10
N ILE A 176 -33.88 24.53 -0.01
CA ILE A 176 -33.40 23.87 -1.25
C ILE A 176 -32.08 23.14 -0.98
N ASN A 177 -31.10 23.81 -0.37
CA ASN A 177 -29.80 23.21 -0.05
C ASN A 177 -29.88 22.04 0.95
N ALA A 178 -30.93 21.99 1.76
CA ALA A 178 -31.18 20.91 2.72
C ALA A 178 -31.87 19.68 2.12
N ALA A 179 -32.39 19.78 0.88
CA ALA A 179 -33.16 18.71 0.24
C ALA A 179 -32.30 17.57 -0.37
N ASP A 180 -30.97 17.63 -0.24
CA ASP A 180 -30.00 16.65 -0.77
C ASP A 180 -30.25 16.26 -2.24
N SER A 181 -30.59 17.26 -3.07
CA SER A 181 -31.08 17.05 -4.44
C SER A 181 -30.09 17.46 -5.52
N LYS A 182 -28.80 17.68 -5.16
CA LYS A 182 -27.73 18.18 -6.05
C LYS A 182 -28.03 19.55 -6.70
N VAL A 183 -29.06 20.24 -6.21
CA VAL A 183 -29.42 21.61 -6.57
C VAL A 183 -28.93 22.53 -5.48
N LEU A 184 -28.24 23.60 -5.87
CA LEU A 184 -27.76 24.63 -4.95
C LEU A 184 -28.55 25.91 -5.14
N ALA A 185 -28.91 26.55 -4.04
CA ALA A 185 -29.59 27.83 -4.04
C ALA A 185 -28.82 28.86 -3.21
N SER A 186 -28.78 30.10 -3.70
CA SER A 186 -28.16 31.24 -3.04
C SER A 186 -28.97 32.51 -3.28
N VAL A 187 -28.88 33.46 -2.36
CA VAL A 187 -29.50 34.78 -2.55
C VAL A 187 -28.43 35.76 -2.98
N ILE A 188 -28.65 36.42 -4.12
CA ILE A 188 -27.73 37.42 -4.68
C ILE A 188 -28.37 38.81 -4.62
N ASN A 189 -27.55 39.84 -4.39
CA ASN A 189 -27.98 41.24 -4.43
C ASN A 189 -27.50 41.87 -5.74
N ILE A 190 -28.43 42.36 -6.55
CA ILE A 190 -28.17 43.06 -7.80
C ILE A 190 -28.79 44.46 -7.66
N ASP A 191 -27.94 45.48 -7.58
CA ASP A 191 -28.34 46.90 -7.52
C ASP A 191 -29.41 47.24 -6.45
N GLY A 192 -29.34 46.56 -5.29
CA GLY A 192 -30.24 46.78 -4.16
C GLY A 192 -31.51 45.92 -4.17
N GLN A 193 -31.65 45.00 -5.14
CA GLN A 193 -32.71 44.00 -5.17
C GLN A 193 -32.13 42.60 -4.95
N PHE A 194 -32.79 41.81 -4.11
CA PHE A 194 -32.38 40.44 -3.81
C PHE A 194 -33.11 39.45 -4.71
N GLN A 195 -32.36 38.51 -5.28
CA GLN A 195 -32.87 37.44 -6.15
C GLN A 195 -32.41 36.07 -5.65
N LEU A 196 -33.23 35.05 -5.87
CA LEU A 196 -32.87 33.67 -5.58
C LEU A 196 -32.23 33.06 -6.84
N LEU A 197 -30.94 32.74 -6.75
CA LEU A 197 -30.20 32.03 -7.78
C LEU A 197 -30.19 30.53 -7.45
N VAL A 198 -30.75 29.73 -8.34
CA VAL A 198 -30.80 28.27 -8.24
C VAL A 198 -29.96 27.66 -9.35
N THR A 199 -29.00 26.82 -8.99
CA THR A 199 -28.03 26.22 -9.91
C THR A 199 -28.04 24.70 -9.76
N ALA A 200 -28.13 24.00 -10.88
CA ALA A 200 -28.07 22.53 -10.93
C ALA A 200 -26.65 22.00 -11.11
N GLU A 201 -26.48 20.68 -11.22
CA GLU A 201 -25.23 20.09 -11.72
C GLU A 201 -25.03 20.40 -13.21
N SER A 202 -23.79 20.30 -13.69
CA SER A 202 -23.47 20.46 -15.11
C SER A 202 -24.05 19.34 -15.98
N GLY A 203 -24.33 19.66 -17.24
CA GLY A 203 -24.87 18.71 -18.23
C GLY A 203 -26.29 19.03 -18.70
N SER A 204 -26.63 18.58 -19.91
CA SER A 204 -27.93 18.89 -20.54
C SER A 204 -29.11 18.20 -19.86
N LYS A 205 -28.88 17.04 -19.23
CA LYS A 205 -29.89 16.23 -18.53
C LYS A 205 -30.08 16.59 -17.06
N ASN A 206 -29.40 17.63 -16.60
CA ASN A 206 -29.47 18.12 -15.24
C ASN A 206 -30.21 19.47 -15.14
N ALA A 207 -30.91 19.88 -16.20
CA ALA A 207 -31.72 21.08 -16.20
C ALA A 207 -32.95 20.91 -15.29
N LEU A 208 -33.45 22.02 -14.75
CA LEU A 208 -34.52 22.09 -13.78
C LEU A 208 -35.83 22.49 -14.44
N GLU A 209 -36.90 21.81 -14.07
CA GLU A 209 -38.27 22.32 -14.17
C GLU A 209 -38.74 22.63 -12.75
N ILE A 210 -39.23 23.86 -12.53
CA ILE A 210 -39.79 24.30 -11.25
C ILE A 210 -41.28 24.52 -11.46
N THR A 211 -42.09 23.71 -10.79
CA THR A 211 -43.55 23.82 -10.81
C THR A 211 -44.07 24.20 -9.43
N THR A 212 -45.30 24.69 -9.37
CA THR A 212 -45.98 24.99 -8.12
C THR A 212 -47.21 24.10 -7.96
N ASP A 213 -47.77 24.03 -6.77
CA ASP A 213 -49.07 23.39 -6.48
C ASP A 213 -50.30 24.15 -7.05
N ASN A 214 -50.10 24.94 -8.11
CA ASN A 214 -51.04 25.91 -8.68
C ASN A 214 -51.37 27.08 -7.74
N SER A 215 -50.50 27.39 -6.78
CA SER A 215 -50.60 28.59 -5.96
C SER A 215 -50.29 29.85 -6.77
N THR A 216 -51.24 30.79 -6.80
CA THR A 216 -51.03 32.12 -7.43
C THR A 216 -49.92 32.91 -6.74
N ASP A 217 -49.64 32.62 -5.46
CA ASP A 217 -48.63 33.34 -4.68
C ASP A 217 -47.19 32.98 -5.11
N LEU A 218 -47.01 31.75 -5.61
CA LEU A 218 -45.71 31.21 -6.01
C LEU A 218 -45.46 31.24 -7.52
N ALA A 219 -46.39 31.72 -8.34
CA ALA A 219 -46.26 31.77 -9.80
C ALA A 219 -44.97 32.51 -10.29
N GLY A 220 -44.41 33.40 -9.47
CA GLY A 220 -43.13 34.06 -9.74
C GLY A 220 -41.89 33.16 -9.66
N PHE A 221 -42.00 31.97 -9.07
CA PHE A 221 -40.91 30.99 -8.92
C PHE A 221 -40.97 29.89 -10.00
N GLU A 222 -42.03 29.86 -10.81
CA GLU A 222 -42.24 28.79 -11.78
C GLU A 222 -41.32 28.95 -12.99
N PHE A 223 -40.71 27.82 -13.38
CA PHE A 223 -39.97 27.65 -14.62
C PHE A 223 -40.45 26.38 -15.30
N SER A 224 -41.46 26.54 -16.15
CA SER A 224 -42.13 25.50 -16.93
C SER A 224 -42.38 25.99 -18.36
N LYS A 225 -42.83 25.12 -19.27
CA LYS A 225 -43.20 25.52 -20.65
C LYS A 225 -44.21 26.67 -20.68
N THR A 226 -45.16 26.66 -19.73
CA THR A 226 -46.31 27.58 -19.72
C THR A 226 -46.08 28.82 -18.86
N SER A 227 -45.12 28.79 -17.94
CA SER A 227 -44.84 29.88 -17.01
C SER A 227 -43.35 29.94 -16.67
N HIS A 228 -42.67 30.96 -17.19
CA HIS A 228 -41.23 31.18 -17.00
C HIS A 228 -40.81 32.65 -17.10
N ALA A 229 -41.75 33.60 -17.20
CA ALA A 229 -41.44 35.02 -17.43
C ALA A 229 -40.73 35.71 -16.24
N ASN A 230 -40.87 35.15 -15.02
CA ASN A 230 -40.28 35.69 -13.80
C ASN A 230 -38.96 35.00 -13.42
N VAL A 231 -38.53 34.01 -14.20
CA VAL A 231 -37.29 33.26 -13.97
C VAL A 231 -36.39 33.43 -15.18
N ILE A 232 -35.22 34.03 -14.96
CA ILE A 232 -34.23 34.26 -16.02
C ILE A 232 -33.24 33.11 -15.98
N GLU A 233 -33.14 32.36 -17.08
CA GLU A 233 -32.05 31.41 -17.27
C GLU A 233 -30.77 32.17 -17.65
N THR A 234 -29.86 32.31 -16.69
CA THR A 234 -28.59 33.05 -16.89
C THR A 234 -27.51 32.18 -17.51
N GLN A 235 -27.64 30.86 -17.38
CA GLN A 235 -26.76 29.88 -17.99
C GLN A 235 -27.56 28.61 -18.32
N VAL A 236 -27.40 28.09 -19.53
CA VAL A 236 -28.01 26.81 -19.95
C VAL A 236 -27.14 25.66 -19.49
N GLY A 237 -27.78 24.59 -19.00
CA GLY A 237 -27.11 23.33 -18.72
C GLY A 237 -26.70 22.62 -20.01
N GLN A 238 -25.42 22.35 -20.20
CA GLN A 238 -24.93 21.66 -21.40
C GLN A 238 -23.83 20.67 -21.07
N ASN A 239 -23.67 19.64 -21.91
CA ASN A 239 -22.60 18.65 -21.76
C ASN A 239 -21.26 19.16 -22.29
N ALA A 240 -20.17 18.65 -21.73
CA ALA A 240 -18.86 18.73 -22.34
C ALA A 240 -18.83 17.87 -23.61
N GLU A 241 -18.22 18.40 -24.65
CA GLU A 241 -18.00 17.71 -25.93
C GLU A 241 -16.53 17.83 -26.29
N PHE A 242 -15.86 16.70 -26.49
CA PHE A 242 -14.46 16.67 -26.88
C PHE A 242 -14.19 15.46 -27.76
N LYS A 243 -13.06 15.47 -28.47
CA LYS A 243 -12.58 14.33 -29.24
C LYS A 243 -11.33 13.76 -28.62
N LEU A 244 -11.25 12.43 -28.54
CA LEU A 244 -10.03 11.70 -28.19
C LEU A 244 -9.62 10.81 -29.37
N ASN A 245 -8.44 11.06 -29.95
CA ASN A 245 -7.96 10.37 -31.15
C ASN A 245 -9.00 10.36 -32.29
N GLY A 246 -9.76 11.45 -32.43
CA GLY A 246 -10.83 11.60 -33.43
C GLY A 246 -12.18 11.01 -33.03
N LEU A 247 -12.30 10.31 -31.89
CA LEU A 247 -13.56 9.78 -31.38
C LEU A 247 -14.30 10.85 -30.59
N ASN A 248 -15.54 11.16 -30.96
CA ASN A 248 -16.37 12.12 -30.25
C ASN A 248 -16.87 11.53 -28.92
N ILE A 249 -16.71 12.29 -27.84
CA ILE A 249 -17.11 11.91 -26.49
C ILE A 249 -17.92 13.05 -25.88
N THR A 250 -19.00 12.68 -25.20
CA THR A 250 -19.89 13.61 -24.48
C THR A 250 -19.94 13.22 -23.00
N ARG A 251 -19.85 14.21 -22.10
CA ARG A 251 -19.91 14.02 -20.64
C ARG A 251 -20.73 15.13 -19.98
N SER A 252 -21.43 14.80 -18.91
CA SER A 252 -22.19 15.79 -18.12
C SER A 252 -21.27 16.68 -17.27
N SER A 253 -20.10 16.20 -16.87
CA SER A 253 -19.11 16.95 -16.08
C SER A 253 -17.86 17.30 -16.88
N ASN A 254 -17.14 18.34 -16.42
CA ASN A 254 -15.80 18.69 -16.88
C ASN A 254 -14.71 17.83 -16.25
N ASP A 255 -15.01 17.14 -15.14
CA ASP A 255 -14.12 16.15 -14.53
C ASP A 255 -14.32 14.81 -15.21
N ILE A 256 -13.36 14.45 -16.06
CA ILE A 256 -13.43 13.30 -16.94
C ILE A 256 -12.68 12.14 -16.31
N SER A 257 -13.42 11.08 -16.00
CA SER A 257 -12.89 9.79 -15.60
C SER A 257 -13.34 8.69 -16.58
N ASN A 258 -12.67 7.55 -16.55
CA ASN A 258 -13.06 6.33 -17.30
C ASN A 258 -13.14 6.51 -18.83
N VAL A 259 -12.42 7.48 -19.39
CA VAL A 259 -12.27 7.65 -20.84
C VAL A 259 -11.00 6.99 -21.33
N ILE A 260 -9.90 7.27 -20.64
CA ILE A 260 -8.68 6.45 -20.69
C ILE A 260 -8.64 5.76 -19.34
N ASN A 261 -8.64 4.42 -19.34
CA ASN A 261 -8.62 3.66 -18.09
C ASN A 261 -7.40 4.09 -17.25
N GLY A 262 -7.62 4.44 -15.99
CA GLY A 262 -6.55 4.87 -15.09
C GLY A 262 -6.04 6.29 -15.27
N LEU A 263 -6.72 7.15 -16.05
CA LEU A 263 -6.41 8.56 -16.21
C LEU A 263 -7.66 9.42 -15.92
N ASP A 264 -7.51 10.37 -15.00
CA ASP A 264 -8.51 11.40 -14.75
C ASP A 264 -7.97 12.79 -15.12
N PHE A 265 -8.80 13.59 -15.79
CA PHE A 265 -8.43 14.94 -16.20
C PHE A 265 -9.65 15.88 -16.20
N THR A 266 -9.41 17.17 -16.01
CA THR A 266 -10.42 18.22 -16.06
C THR A 266 -10.32 19.02 -17.35
N LEU A 267 -11.47 19.29 -17.96
CA LEU A 267 -11.62 20.22 -19.08
C LEU A 267 -11.84 21.64 -18.55
N ASN A 268 -10.89 22.53 -18.78
CA ASN A 268 -10.94 23.89 -18.27
C ASN A 268 -11.55 24.88 -19.27
N LYS A 269 -11.33 24.63 -20.57
CA LYS A 269 -11.69 25.57 -21.65
C LYS A 269 -11.98 24.84 -22.96
N ALA A 270 -12.85 25.41 -23.78
CA ALA A 270 -13.07 24.96 -25.14
C ALA A 270 -12.11 25.66 -26.13
N ASP A 271 -11.57 24.90 -27.08
CA ASP A 271 -10.69 25.41 -28.13
C ASP A 271 -10.90 24.63 -29.44
N LEU A 272 -11.98 24.98 -30.14
CA LEU A 272 -12.45 24.24 -31.31
C LEU A 272 -11.45 24.33 -32.46
N GLY A 273 -11.10 23.18 -33.05
CA GLY A 273 -10.15 23.08 -34.16
C GLY A 273 -8.68 22.98 -33.75
N ASN A 274 -8.36 23.13 -32.46
CA ASN A 274 -7.01 22.97 -31.93
C ASN A 274 -6.94 21.72 -31.05
N SER A 275 -5.99 20.82 -31.36
CA SER A 275 -5.79 19.59 -30.59
C SER A 275 -4.52 19.66 -29.76
N ILE A 276 -4.59 19.11 -28.54
CA ILE A 276 -3.48 18.94 -27.62
C ILE A 276 -3.02 17.49 -27.71
N SER A 277 -1.72 17.31 -27.97
CA SER A 277 -1.10 16.00 -27.93
C SER A 277 -0.40 15.81 -26.59
N PHE A 278 -0.65 14.67 -25.94
CA PHE A 278 0.08 14.25 -24.75
C PHE A 278 0.45 12.77 -24.89
N SER A 279 1.48 12.34 -24.15
CA SER A 279 1.91 10.95 -24.14
C SER A 279 1.95 10.40 -22.74
N ILE A 280 1.47 9.17 -22.57
CA ILE A 280 1.63 8.39 -21.35
C ILE A 280 2.80 7.43 -21.55
N SER A 281 3.80 7.52 -20.68
CA SER A 281 4.99 6.66 -20.68
C SER A 281 5.20 6.01 -19.32
N GLN A 282 6.07 5.00 -19.25
CA GLN A 282 6.55 4.50 -17.95
C GLN A 282 7.34 5.61 -17.24
N ASP A 283 7.08 5.82 -15.96
CA ASP A 283 7.93 6.63 -15.10
C ASP A 283 9.08 5.76 -14.58
N LYS A 284 10.29 6.07 -15.05
CA LYS A 284 11.51 5.34 -14.73
C LYS A 284 12.33 6.04 -13.64
N THR A 285 12.02 7.31 -13.34
CA THR A 285 12.83 8.16 -12.47
C THR A 285 12.81 7.70 -11.03
N SER A 286 11.63 7.28 -10.55
CA SER A 286 11.47 6.77 -9.19
C SER A 286 12.26 5.47 -8.97
N ALA A 287 12.14 4.52 -9.92
CA ALA A 287 12.89 3.26 -9.88
C ALA A 287 14.41 3.49 -10.01
N GLU A 288 14.84 4.35 -10.93
CA GLU A 288 16.25 4.74 -11.08
C GLU A 288 16.83 5.28 -9.77
N THR A 289 16.14 6.24 -9.16
CA THR A 289 16.57 6.87 -7.90
C THR A 289 16.69 5.83 -6.80
N ALA A 290 15.71 4.92 -6.69
CA ALA A 290 15.71 3.87 -5.69
C ALA A 290 16.84 2.85 -5.91
N ILE A 291 17.14 2.48 -7.17
CA ILE A 291 18.25 1.55 -7.49
C ILE A 291 19.61 2.20 -7.21
N LYS A 292 19.80 3.47 -7.58
CA LYS A 292 21.01 4.23 -7.25
C LYS A 292 21.18 4.35 -5.72
N GLY A 293 20.07 4.61 -5.01
CA GLY A 293 20.03 4.63 -3.54
C GLY A 293 20.40 3.28 -2.90
N LEU A 294 19.97 2.15 -3.46
CA LEU A 294 20.39 0.81 -3.01
C LEU A 294 21.91 0.64 -3.10
N VAL A 295 22.52 1.05 -4.21
CA VAL A 295 23.98 0.95 -4.41
C VAL A 295 24.73 1.80 -3.39
N GLU A 296 24.30 3.05 -3.20
CA GLU A 296 24.88 3.95 -2.20
C GLU A 296 24.74 3.39 -0.78
N ALA A 297 23.53 2.95 -0.42
CA ALA A 297 23.24 2.41 0.90
C ALA A 297 24.04 1.13 1.20
N TYR A 298 24.21 0.25 0.21
CA TYR A 298 25.09 -0.91 0.36
C TYR A 298 26.54 -0.49 0.58
N ASN A 299 27.04 0.50 -0.16
CA ASN A 299 28.41 0.98 0.02
C ASN A 299 28.63 1.60 1.41
N ILE A 300 27.66 2.35 1.93
CA ILE A 300 27.67 2.87 3.31
C ILE A 300 27.65 1.72 4.31
N PHE A 301 26.73 0.75 4.13
CA PHE A 301 26.64 -0.44 4.97
C PHE A 301 27.98 -1.19 5.01
N GLN A 302 28.56 -1.46 3.83
CA GLN A 302 29.82 -2.18 3.70
C GLN A 302 30.97 -1.43 4.39
N LYS A 303 31.05 -0.11 4.20
CA LYS A 303 32.05 0.77 4.83
C LYS A 303 31.94 0.75 6.36
N THR A 304 30.73 0.67 6.90
CA THR A 304 30.50 0.61 8.35
C THR A 304 30.82 -0.79 8.91
N ILE A 305 30.45 -1.87 8.22
CA ILE A 305 30.56 -3.21 8.78
C ILE A 305 31.92 -3.88 8.56
N LYS A 306 32.59 -3.61 7.43
CA LYS A 306 33.89 -4.21 7.10
C LYS A 306 34.95 -3.98 8.20
N PRO A 307 35.09 -2.78 8.81
CA PRO A 307 35.96 -2.57 9.96
C PRO A 307 35.56 -3.36 11.20
N LEU A 308 34.26 -3.58 11.45
CA LEU A 308 33.76 -4.28 12.64
C LEU A 308 34.06 -5.78 12.59
N VAL A 309 33.86 -6.44 11.44
CA VAL A 309 34.01 -7.90 11.29
C VAL A 309 35.36 -8.34 10.72
N GLY A 310 36.21 -7.39 10.34
CA GLY A 310 37.47 -7.62 9.63
C GLY A 310 38.69 -7.02 10.32
N VAL A 311 39.72 -6.80 9.51
CA VAL A 311 40.92 -6.03 9.88
C VAL A 311 40.93 -4.81 8.97
N SER A 312 41.06 -3.62 9.56
CA SER A 312 41.07 -2.34 8.85
C SER A 312 42.23 -1.47 9.31
N GLU A 313 42.64 -0.52 8.49
CA GLU A 313 43.60 0.50 8.90
C GLU A 313 42.88 1.64 9.63
N ASN A 314 43.45 2.11 10.74
CA ASN A 314 42.97 3.32 11.41
C ASN A 314 43.56 4.59 10.79
N GLU A 315 43.19 5.76 11.31
CA GLU A 315 43.69 7.08 10.82
C GLU A 315 45.22 7.23 10.84
N SER A 316 45.93 6.36 11.56
CA SER A 316 47.39 6.33 11.64
C SER A 316 48.03 5.20 10.80
N ASN A 317 47.29 4.63 9.84
CA ASN A 317 47.70 3.50 8.99
C ASN A 317 48.12 2.23 9.77
N ASN A 318 47.63 2.07 11.00
CA ASN A 318 47.87 0.85 11.77
C ASN A 318 46.74 -0.15 11.54
N LEU A 319 47.10 -1.42 11.36
CA LEU A 319 46.13 -2.51 11.26
C LEU A 319 45.44 -2.72 12.61
N VAL A 320 44.15 -2.42 12.67
CA VAL A 320 43.28 -2.63 13.81
C VAL A 320 42.29 -3.75 13.47
N ARG A 321 42.14 -4.67 14.43
CA ARG A 321 41.17 -5.74 14.34
C ARG A 321 39.84 -5.27 14.92
N GLY A 322 38.75 -5.45 14.17
CA GLY A 322 37.42 -5.09 14.63
C GLY A 322 36.91 -5.92 15.81
N ASP A 323 35.98 -5.36 16.57
CA ASP A 323 35.41 -5.98 17.77
C ASP A 323 34.64 -7.29 17.49
N LEU A 324 34.07 -7.40 16.29
CA LEU A 324 33.37 -8.59 15.79
C LEU A 324 34.25 -9.46 14.89
N ALA A 325 35.55 -9.16 14.75
CA ALA A 325 36.43 -9.90 13.84
C ALA A 325 36.70 -11.35 14.24
N SER A 326 36.28 -11.77 15.44
CA SER A 326 36.29 -13.19 15.87
C SER A 326 34.89 -13.76 16.04
N ASP A 327 33.85 -12.99 15.75
CA ASP A 327 32.47 -13.45 15.89
C ASP A 327 32.02 -14.13 14.61
N GLY A 328 31.71 -15.43 14.69
CA GLY A 328 31.24 -16.21 13.56
C GLY A 328 29.87 -15.78 13.05
N THR A 329 28.97 -15.35 13.93
CA THR A 329 27.60 -14.96 13.57
C THR A 329 27.61 -13.68 12.75
N ALA A 330 28.35 -12.66 13.22
CA ALA A 330 28.49 -11.40 12.50
C ALA A 330 29.12 -11.62 11.11
N LYS A 331 30.18 -12.45 11.03
CA LYS A 331 30.81 -12.79 9.74
C LYS A 331 29.88 -13.52 8.79
N SER A 332 29.19 -14.56 9.27
CA SER A 332 28.24 -15.32 8.45
C SER A 332 27.11 -14.44 7.92
N LEU A 333 26.58 -13.54 8.75
CA LEU A 333 25.53 -12.61 8.34
C LEU A 333 26.02 -11.64 7.26
N THR A 334 27.21 -11.05 7.43
CA THR A 334 27.79 -10.17 6.42
C THR A 334 28.06 -10.90 5.10
N SER A 335 28.57 -12.12 5.17
CA SER A 335 28.79 -12.96 4.00
C SER A 335 27.48 -13.30 3.29
N LEU A 336 26.40 -13.54 4.03
CA LEU A 336 25.09 -13.86 3.47
C LEU A 336 24.46 -12.65 2.75
N ILE A 337 24.60 -11.44 3.32
CA ILE A 337 24.16 -10.20 2.67
C ILE A 337 24.92 -9.98 1.35
N THR A 338 26.26 -10.09 1.38
CA THR A 338 27.08 -9.95 0.17
C THR A 338 26.78 -11.05 -0.85
N GLN A 339 26.56 -12.29 -0.41
CA GLN A 339 26.21 -13.39 -1.31
C GLN A 339 24.87 -13.17 -1.99
N THR A 340 23.88 -12.65 -1.26
CA THR A 340 22.53 -12.36 -1.79
C THR A 340 22.60 -11.26 -2.86
N LEU A 341 23.48 -10.26 -2.68
CA LEU A 341 23.68 -9.19 -3.66
C LEU A 341 24.32 -9.66 -4.96
N VAL A 342 25.22 -10.64 -4.91
CA VAL A 342 26.01 -11.09 -6.07
C VAL A 342 25.42 -12.36 -6.71
N SER A 343 24.51 -13.05 -6.04
CA SER A 343 23.81 -14.22 -6.59
C SER A 343 22.82 -13.84 -7.69
N THR A 344 22.45 -14.82 -8.52
CA THR A 344 21.28 -14.70 -9.37
C THR A 344 20.01 -14.65 -8.51
N VAL A 345 19.07 -13.80 -8.89
CA VAL A 345 17.81 -13.65 -8.16
C VAL A 345 16.95 -14.89 -8.36
N SER A 346 16.49 -15.47 -7.25
CA SER A 346 15.63 -16.65 -7.27
C SER A 346 14.30 -16.33 -7.94
N GLY A 347 13.80 -17.26 -8.77
CA GLY A 347 12.60 -17.01 -9.57
C GLY A 347 12.86 -16.17 -10.83
N LEU A 348 14.11 -15.90 -11.20
CA LEU A 348 14.49 -15.57 -12.58
C LEU A 348 15.27 -16.76 -13.16
N LYS A 349 15.09 -17.06 -14.45
CA LYS A 349 15.84 -18.14 -15.09
C LYS A 349 17.27 -17.68 -15.33
N ASN A 350 18.24 -18.60 -15.24
CA ASN A 350 19.63 -18.29 -15.61
C ASN A 350 19.78 -17.92 -17.09
N THR A 351 18.80 -18.26 -17.93
CA THR A 351 18.71 -17.83 -19.33
C THR A 351 18.16 -16.41 -19.48
N ASP A 352 17.58 -15.83 -18.44
CA ASP A 352 17.05 -14.47 -18.48
C ASP A 352 18.22 -13.49 -18.43
N ALA A 353 18.22 -12.56 -19.39
CA ALA A 353 19.32 -11.63 -19.60
C ALA A 353 19.66 -10.80 -18.35
N TYR A 354 18.69 -10.55 -17.47
CA TYR A 354 18.81 -9.67 -16.31
C TYR A 354 18.55 -10.39 -14.97
N SER A 355 19.18 -11.55 -14.78
CA SER A 355 19.08 -12.34 -13.54
C SER A 355 20.07 -11.95 -12.43
N ALA A 356 21.03 -11.07 -12.71
CA ALA A 356 22.05 -10.61 -11.75
C ALA A 356 22.42 -9.13 -11.94
N LEU A 357 22.94 -8.49 -10.89
CA LEU A 357 23.35 -7.07 -10.89
C LEU A 357 24.33 -6.70 -12.01
N GLY A 358 25.28 -7.59 -12.31
CA GLY A 358 26.26 -7.36 -13.38
C GLY A 358 25.64 -7.20 -14.77
N ALA A 359 24.48 -7.83 -15.01
CA ALA A 359 23.79 -7.72 -16.29
C ALA A 359 23.15 -6.34 -16.51
N VAL A 360 22.76 -5.66 -15.42
CA VAL A 360 22.17 -4.31 -15.46
C VAL A 360 23.21 -3.21 -15.30
N GLY A 361 24.51 -3.53 -15.40
CA GLY A 361 25.58 -2.55 -15.30
C GLY A 361 26.04 -2.22 -13.88
N ILE A 362 25.53 -2.92 -12.86
CA ILE A 362 25.98 -2.75 -11.47
C ILE A 362 27.10 -3.76 -11.18
N LYS A 363 28.32 -3.27 -10.97
CA LYS A 363 29.53 -4.08 -10.83
C LYS A 363 30.00 -4.11 -9.38
N THR A 364 30.55 -5.25 -8.97
CA THR A 364 31.25 -5.39 -7.69
C THR A 364 32.74 -5.14 -7.89
N ASN A 365 33.29 -4.18 -7.13
CA ASN A 365 34.70 -3.84 -7.11
C ASN A 365 35.50 -4.86 -6.30
N THR A 366 36.83 -4.84 -6.43
CA THR A 366 37.74 -5.77 -5.71
C THR A 366 37.69 -5.62 -4.18
N ASP A 367 37.30 -4.45 -3.69
CA ASP A 367 37.11 -4.18 -2.27
C ASP A 367 35.71 -4.60 -1.75
N GLY A 368 34.85 -5.09 -2.65
CA GLY A 368 33.48 -5.55 -2.43
C GLY A 368 32.40 -4.46 -2.51
N SER A 369 32.78 -3.20 -2.77
CA SER A 369 31.84 -2.10 -3.01
C SER A 369 31.15 -2.25 -4.37
N LEU A 370 30.01 -1.59 -4.56
CA LEU A 370 29.28 -1.57 -5.82
C LEU A 370 29.53 -0.27 -6.58
N SER A 371 29.62 -0.36 -7.91
CA SER A 371 29.68 0.77 -8.84
C SER A 371 28.67 0.59 -9.97
N ILE A 372 28.19 1.69 -10.53
CA ILE A 372 27.24 1.70 -11.65
C ILE A 372 27.98 2.10 -12.91
N ASN A 373 27.88 1.27 -13.95
CA ASN A 373 28.21 1.66 -15.32
C ASN A 373 27.00 2.38 -15.92
N GLU A 374 26.97 3.72 -15.84
CA GLU A 374 25.83 4.55 -16.26
C GLU A 374 25.41 4.26 -17.71
N GLU A 375 26.34 4.08 -18.65
CA GLU A 375 25.99 3.80 -20.05
C GLU A 375 25.20 2.49 -20.21
N GLN A 376 25.61 1.43 -19.52
CA GLN A 376 24.93 0.14 -19.57
C GLN A 376 23.62 0.19 -18.79
N PHE A 377 23.62 0.83 -17.63
CA PHE A 377 22.45 0.98 -16.78
C PHE A 377 21.34 1.76 -17.51
N ASP A 378 21.67 2.89 -18.12
CA ASP A 378 20.74 3.72 -18.88
C ASP A 378 20.16 2.97 -20.10
N LEU A 379 20.99 2.15 -20.77
CA LEU A 379 20.53 1.33 -21.89
C LEU A 379 19.49 0.29 -21.46
N VAL A 380 19.72 -0.39 -20.34
CA VAL A 380 18.78 -1.37 -19.77
C VAL A 380 17.52 -0.67 -19.26
N MET A 381 17.66 0.44 -18.53
CA MET A 381 16.52 1.25 -18.09
C MET A 381 15.68 1.71 -19.28
N LYS A 382 16.29 2.04 -20.42
CA LYS A 382 15.57 2.47 -21.61
C LYS A 382 14.84 1.33 -22.32
N ASN A 383 15.52 0.22 -22.58
CA ASN A 383 15.05 -0.82 -23.50
C ASN A 383 14.36 -2.01 -22.81
N ASP A 384 14.73 -2.32 -21.56
CA ASP A 384 14.36 -3.57 -20.88
C ASP A 384 13.88 -3.33 -19.44
N PHE A 385 13.21 -2.20 -19.20
CA PHE A 385 12.77 -1.77 -17.85
C PHE A 385 11.91 -2.83 -17.12
N ASP A 386 11.00 -3.50 -17.83
CA ASP A 386 10.15 -4.54 -17.25
C ASP A 386 10.95 -5.76 -16.76
N GLN A 387 12.06 -6.08 -17.46
CA GLN A 387 12.93 -7.19 -17.07
C GLN A 387 13.82 -6.78 -15.88
N LEU A 388 14.25 -5.51 -15.85
CA LEU A 388 14.95 -4.91 -14.73
C LEU A 388 14.08 -4.85 -13.47
N ALA A 389 12.77 -4.60 -13.60
CA ALA A 389 11.83 -4.62 -12.48
C ALA A 389 11.84 -5.97 -11.75
N GLY A 390 11.88 -7.08 -12.49
CA GLY A 390 11.96 -8.42 -11.90
C GLY A 390 13.27 -8.74 -11.18
N LEU A 391 14.35 -8.01 -11.48
CA LEU A 391 15.63 -8.15 -10.76
C LEU A 391 15.54 -7.53 -9.36
N PHE A 392 14.89 -6.38 -9.21
CA PHE A 392 14.90 -5.63 -7.96
C PHE A 392 13.67 -5.86 -7.09
N GLY A 393 12.49 -5.91 -7.69
CA GLY A 393 11.22 -5.99 -6.98
C GLY A 393 10.47 -7.29 -7.20
N VAL A 394 9.26 -7.35 -6.64
CA VAL A 394 8.36 -8.49 -6.83
C VAL A 394 7.91 -8.53 -8.28
N ASN A 395 8.07 -9.68 -8.92
CA ASN A 395 7.59 -9.91 -10.27
C ASN A 395 6.99 -11.32 -10.40
N THR A 396 6.00 -11.42 -11.26
CA THR A 396 5.31 -12.67 -11.58
C THR A 396 5.27 -12.83 -13.09
N SER A 397 5.47 -14.05 -13.56
CA SER A 397 5.29 -14.36 -14.98
C SER A 397 4.60 -15.70 -15.15
N SER A 398 4.02 -15.89 -16.33
CA SER A 398 3.27 -17.09 -16.69
C SER A 398 3.68 -17.54 -18.08
N SER A 399 3.65 -18.86 -18.32
CA SER A 399 3.88 -19.44 -19.63
C SER A 399 2.69 -19.30 -20.58
N SER A 400 1.56 -18.77 -20.11
CA SER A 400 0.33 -18.64 -20.90
C SER A 400 -0.41 -17.35 -20.57
N SER A 401 -1.09 -16.78 -21.57
CA SER A 401 -1.98 -15.64 -21.41
C SER A 401 -3.28 -15.98 -20.66
N PHE A 402 -3.62 -17.27 -20.53
CA PHE A 402 -4.81 -17.75 -19.80
C PHE A 402 -4.62 -17.80 -18.29
N VAL A 403 -3.38 -17.83 -17.81
CA VAL A 403 -3.04 -18.01 -16.40
C VAL A 403 -2.28 -16.80 -15.92
N GLU A 404 -2.75 -16.20 -14.84
CA GLU A 404 -2.13 -15.04 -14.20
C GLU A 404 -1.75 -15.41 -12.77
N LEU A 405 -0.53 -15.06 -12.39
CA LEU A 405 -0.03 -15.25 -11.03
C LEU A 405 -0.10 -13.91 -10.31
N ASN A 406 -0.82 -13.87 -9.20
CA ASN A 406 -0.99 -12.71 -8.36
C ASN A 406 -0.44 -13.00 -6.95
N THR A 407 -0.07 -11.95 -6.23
CA THR A 407 0.37 -12.03 -4.84
C THR A 407 -0.81 -11.80 -3.89
N GLY A 408 -1.03 -12.72 -2.97
CA GLY A 408 -2.03 -12.58 -1.90
C GLY A 408 -1.46 -11.92 -0.65
N SER A 409 -2.28 -11.76 0.40
CA SER A 409 -1.87 -11.13 1.66
C SER A 409 -0.73 -11.88 2.40
N PHE A 410 -0.56 -13.17 2.11
CA PHE A 410 0.53 -13.99 2.67
C PHE A 410 1.69 -14.15 1.70
N ALA A 411 1.76 -13.34 0.64
CA ALA A 411 2.80 -13.44 -0.37
C ALA A 411 4.20 -13.31 0.21
N ALA A 412 4.42 -12.78 1.42
CA ALA A 412 5.69 -12.77 2.16
C ALA A 412 6.21 -14.17 2.58
N ARG A 413 5.36 -15.21 2.55
CA ARG A 413 5.71 -16.59 2.93
C ARG A 413 6.07 -17.48 1.75
N ALA A 414 5.68 -17.10 0.54
CA ALA A 414 5.98 -17.84 -0.68
C ALA A 414 7.50 -17.96 -0.93
N VAL A 415 7.95 -19.05 -1.51
CA VAL A 415 9.36 -19.20 -1.90
C VAL A 415 9.51 -18.69 -3.34
N ALA A 416 10.55 -17.91 -3.63
CA ALA A 416 10.81 -17.51 -5.01
C ALA A 416 11.19 -18.74 -5.88
N GLY A 417 10.61 -18.87 -7.07
CA GLY A 417 10.83 -20.01 -7.95
C GLY A 417 9.73 -20.24 -9.00
N GLU A 418 9.97 -21.25 -9.84
CA GLU A 418 9.00 -21.76 -10.82
C GLU A 418 8.06 -22.77 -10.17
N TYR A 419 6.77 -22.63 -10.47
CA TYR A 419 5.68 -23.49 -10.01
C TYR A 419 4.98 -24.11 -11.21
N LEU A 420 4.84 -25.43 -11.19
CA LEU A 420 4.08 -26.20 -12.17
C LEU A 420 2.62 -26.28 -11.73
N ILE A 421 1.72 -25.81 -12.57
CA ILE A 421 0.28 -25.80 -12.31
C ILE A 421 -0.37 -26.79 -13.26
N ASN A 422 -1.09 -27.77 -12.73
CA ASN A 422 -1.89 -28.68 -13.55
C ASN A 422 -3.36 -28.41 -13.28
N ILE A 423 -4.09 -27.93 -14.29
CA ILE A 423 -5.52 -27.66 -14.17
C ILE A 423 -6.31 -28.90 -14.65
N THR A 424 -7.17 -29.41 -13.77
CA THR A 424 -8.02 -30.58 -14.01
C THR A 424 -9.48 -30.21 -14.25
N GLN A 425 -9.88 -29.00 -13.87
CA GLN A 425 -11.18 -28.41 -14.17
C GLN A 425 -11.02 -26.91 -14.38
N ALA A 426 -11.43 -26.41 -15.56
CA ALA A 426 -11.43 -24.98 -15.85
C ALA A 426 -12.61 -24.28 -15.14
N PRO A 427 -12.44 -23.03 -14.70
CA PRO A 427 -13.54 -22.28 -14.12
C PRO A 427 -14.55 -21.89 -15.20
N THR A 428 -15.83 -21.99 -14.88
CA THR A 428 -16.92 -21.58 -15.77
C THR A 428 -17.86 -20.60 -15.09
N LYS A 429 -18.55 -19.79 -15.90
CA LYS A 429 -19.59 -18.86 -15.45
C LYS A 429 -20.96 -19.54 -15.50
N GLY A 430 -21.84 -19.16 -14.58
CA GLY A 430 -23.23 -19.56 -14.62
C GLY A 430 -23.96 -18.89 -15.78
N SER A 431 -24.80 -19.62 -16.48
CA SER A 431 -25.57 -19.09 -17.60
C SER A 431 -26.96 -19.71 -17.69
N ILE A 432 -27.87 -18.99 -18.33
CA ILE A 432 -29.19 -19.48 -18.68
C ILE A 432 -29.49 -19.08 -20.13
N SER A 433 -30.01 -20.03 -20.90
CA SER A 433 -30.37 -19.82 -22.30
C SER A 433 -31.86 -20.05 -22.49
N GLY A 434 -32.50 -19.12 -23.18
CA GLY A 434 -33.90 -19.23 -23.59
C GLY A 434 -34.09 -20.06 -24.85
N SER A 435 -35.30 -20.00 -25.39
CA SER A 435 -35.58 -20.47 -26.76
C SER A 435 -35.35 -19.35 -27.77
N ALA A 436 -35.42 -19.67 -29.06
CA ALA A 436 -35.34 -18.66 -30.11
C ALA A 436 -36.44 -17.60 -29.90
N VAL A 437 -36.05 -16.32 -29.90
CA VAL A 437 -36.97 -15.21 -29.69
C VAL A 437 -37.85 -15.03 -30.94
N THR A 438 -39.16 -15.01 -30.75
CA THR A 438 -40.14 -14.97 -31.86
C THR A 438 -40.75 -13.60 -32.09
N SER A 439 -40.57 -12.65 -31.16
CA SER A 439 -41.06 -11.28 -31.27
C SER A 439 -40.14 -10.30 -30.54
N PHE A 440 -39.90 -9.14 -31.14
CA PHE A 440 -39.12 -8.03 -30.56
C PHE A 440 -40.01 -6.87 -30.09
N ASP A 441 -41.33 -6.99 -30.23
CA ASP A 441 -42.26 -5.99 -29.72
C ASP A 441 -42.69 -6.33 -28.29
N LEU A 442 -42.06 -5.66 -27.32
CA LEU A 442 -42.42 -5.71 -25.90
C LEU A 442 -43.19 -4.47 -25.44
N SER A 443 -43.64 -3.62 -26.37
CA SER A 443 -44.46 -2.45 -26.05
C SER A 443 -45.92 -2.79 -25.75
N ALA A 444 -46.41 -3.90 -26.30
CA ALA A 444 -47.72 -4.46 -25.99
C ALA A 444 -47.63 -5.54 -24.89
N GLY A 445 -48.41 -5.35 -23.81
CA GLY A 445 -48.56 -6.31 -22.71
C GLY A 445 -47.66 -6.03 -21.50
N VAL A 446 -47.68 -6.96 -20.53
CA VAL A 446 -46.85 -6.91 -19.32
C VAL A 446 -45.69 -7.89 -19.51
N ASN A 447 -44.47 -7.40 -19.74
CA ASN A 447 -43.26 -8.23 -19.96
C ASN A 447 -42.34 -8.15 -18.74
N ASP A 448 -42.92 -8.43 -17.58
CA ASP A 448 -42.26 -8.25 -16.29
C ASP A 448 -41.67 -9.55 -15.78
N PHE A 449 -40.57 -9.43 -15.05
CA PHE A 449 -39.88 -10.56 -14.44
C PHE A 449 -39.08 -10.12 -13.21
N THR A 450 -38.65 -11.10 -12.41
CA THR A 450 -37.62 -10.94 -11.38
C THR A 450 -36.59 -12.05 -11.58
N ILE A 451 -35.32 -11.74 -11.43
CA ILE A 451 -34.21 -12.65 -11.68
C ILE A 451 -33.33 -12.76 -10.44
N ASN A 452 -32.88 -13.97 -10.13
CA ASN A 452 -31.82 -14.23 -9.17
C ASN A 452 -30.49 -14.32 -9.91
N VAL A 453 -29.52 -13.51 -9.50
CA VAL A 453 -28.13 -13.52 -9.99
C VAL A 453 -27.22 -13.80 -8.82
N ASN A 454 -26.53 -14.93 -8.85
CA ASN A 454 -25.57 -15.38 -7.84
C ASN A 454 -26.11 -15.38 -6.40
N GLY A 455 -27.40 -15.67 -6.22
CA GLY A 455 -28.10 -15.69 -4.93
C GLY A 455 -28.90 -14.42 -4.61
N THR A 456 -28.67 -13.30 -5.29
CA THR A 456 -29.41 -12.05 -5.07
C THR A 456 -30.58 -11.91 -6.04
N SER A 457 -31.79 -11.68 -5.51
CA SER A 457 -32.97 -11.42 -6.33
C SER A 457 -33.06 -9.94 -6.71
N SER A 458 -33.39 -9.66 -7.97
CA SER A 458 -33.73 -8.33 -8.45
C SER A 458 -35.07 -7.85 -7.90
N GLN A 459 -35.32 -6.55 -8.05
CA GLN A 459 -36.67 -6.01 -8.02
C GLN A 459 -37.43 -6.40 -9.29
N ARG A 460 -38.69 -5.95 -9.42
CA ARG A 460 -39.48 -6.14 -10.63
C ARG A 460 -38.86 -5.36 -11.78
N ILE A 461 -38.42 -6.08 -12.81
CA ILE A 461 -37.89 -5.51 -14.04
C ILE A 461 -38.95 -5.64 -15.13
N SER A 462 -39.15 -4.57 -15.90
CA SER A 462 -40.13 -4.48 -16.98
C SER A 462 -39.45 -4.11 -18.30
N LEU A 463 -39.82 -4.81 -19.37
CA LEU A 463 -39.46 -4.45 -20.74
C LEU A 463 -40.69 -3.89 -21.46
N THR A 464 -40.61 -2.65 -21.93
CA THR A 464 -41.78 -1.92 -22.46
C THR A 464 -41.56 -1.33 -23.85
N ASN A 465 -40.45 -1.68 -24.50
CA ASN A 465 -40.05 -1.09 -25.77
C ASN A 465 -40.29 -2.04 -26.95
N ASN A 466 -40.35 -1.47 -28.15
CA ASN A 466 -40.25 -2.23 -29.40
C ASN A 466 -38.80 -2.16 -29.90
N TYR A 467 -38.15 -3.31 -30.05
CA TYR A 467 -36.73 -3.38 -30.39
C TYR A 467 -36.55 -3.68 -31.88
N ALA A 468 -35.60 -2.98 -32.52
CA ALA A 468 -35.29 -3.17 -33.93
C ALA A 468 -34.63 -4.52 -34.26
N SER A 469 -33.99 -5.15 -33.27
CA SER A 469 -33.35 -6.46 -33.40
C SER A 469 -33.24 -7.19 -32.06
N ILE A 470 -32.89 -8.48 -32.10
CA ILE A 470 -32.63 -9.27 -30.89
C ILE A 470 -31.41 -8.77 -30.12
N GLU A 471 -30.42 -8.17 -30.79
CA GLU A 471 -29.26 -7.54 -30.16
C GLU A 471 -29.66 -6.27 -29.41
N ALA A 472 -30.59 -5.47 -29.95
CA ALA A 472 -31.14 -4.30 -29.25
C ALA A 472 -31.94 -4.72 -28.01
N LEU A 473 -32.72 -5.81 -28.10
CA LEU A 473 -33.39 -6.42 -26.96
C LEU A 473 -32.39 -6.95 -25.92
N ALA A 474 -31.35 -7.65 -26.35
CA ALA A 474 -30.30 -8.17 -25.47
C ALA A 474 -29.58 -7.04 -24.71
N ALA A 475 -29.25 -5.95 -25.41
CA ALA A 475 -28.61 -4.78 -24.82
C ALA A 475 -29.50 -4.10 -23.77
N ASP A 476 -30.80 -3.91 -24.05
CA ASP A 476 -31.71 -3.33 -23.06
C ASP A 476 -31.95 -4.29 -21.89
N LEU A 477 -32.13 -5.59 -22.14
CA LEU A 477 -32.25 -6.59 -21.08
C LEU A 477 -31.01 -6.59 -20.16
N GLN A 478 -29.81 -6.56 -20.74
CA GLN A 478 -28.56 -6.42 -19.99
C GLN A 478 -28.54 -5.14 -19.17
N SER A 479 -28.91 -4.01 -19.78
CA SER A 479 -28.95 -2.71 -19.11
C SER A 479 -29.94 -2.69 -17.95
N LYS A 480 -31.12 -3.30 -18.12
CA LYS A 480 -32.17 -3.35 -17.09
C LYS A 480 -31.78 -4.26 -15.92
N ILE A 481 -31.16 -5.41 -16.17
CA ILE A 481 -30.67 -6.29 -15.11
C ILE A 481 -29.51 -5.64 -14.35
N ASN A 482 -28.53 -5.08 -15.05
CA ASN A 482 -27.37 -4.45 -14.43
C ASN A 482 -27.69 -3.09 -13.78
N GLY A 483 -28.80 -2.46 -14.19
CA GLY A 483 -29.33 -1.23 -13.59
C GLY A 483 -30.25 -1.46 -12.39
N ASP A 484 -30.64 -2.70 -12.09
CA ASP A 484 -31.45 -3.03 -10.92
C ASP A 484 -30.68 -2.71 -9.63
N SER A 485 -31.34 -2.02 -8.69
CA SER A 485 -30.70 -1.56 -7.45
C SER A 485 -30.15 -2.71 -6.61
N SER A 486 -30.88 -3.83 -6.49
CA SER A 486 -30.46 -4.95 -5.65
C SER A 486 -29.26 -5.69 -6.26
N ILE A 487 -29.25 -5.85 -7.60
CA ILE A 487 -28.13 -6.46 -8.32
C ILE A 487 -26.89 -5.56 -8.29
N LYS A 488 -27.07 -4.26 -8.52
CA LYS A 488 -26.00 -3.25 -8.52
C LYS A 488 -25.36 -3.10 -7.14
N ASP A 489 -26.17 -3.03 -6.08
CA ASP A 489 -25.69 -2.89 -4.69
C ASP A 489 -24.94 -4.15 -4.23
N ALA A 490 -25.31 -5.34 -4.75
CA ALA A 490 -24.56 -6.58 -4.56
C ALA A 490 -23.27 -6.66 -5.41
N GLY A 491 -23.02 -5.69 -6.30
CA GLY A 491 -21.86 -5.65 -7.18
C GLY A 491 -21.89 -6.70 -8.30
N PHE A 492 -23.05 -7.29 -8.59
CA PHE A 492 -23.18 -8.30 -9.63
C PHE A 492 -23.52 -7.68 -10.98
N LYS A 493 -23.10 -8.39 -12.04
CA LYS A 493 -23.37 -8.02 -13.43
C LYS A 493 -23.62 -9.28 -14.25
N VAL A 494 -24.39 -9.11 -15.31
CA VAL A 494 -24.61 -10.12 -16.34
C VAL A 494 -24.23 -9.56 -17.71
N SER A 495 -23.84 -10.47 -18.60
CA SER A 495 -23.80 -10.24 -20.03
C SER A 495 -24.97 -10.95 -20.71
N VAL A 496 -25.58 -10.31 -21.69
CA VAL A 496 -26.65 -10.91 -22.50
C VAL A 496 -26.17 -11.01 -23.94
N ALA A 497 -26.02 -12.24 -24.41
CA ALA A 497 -25.61 -12.54 -25.77
C ALA A 497 -26.73 -13.23 -26.55
N VAL A 498 -26.62 -13.22 -27.86
CA VAL A 498 -27.53 -13.94 -28.76
C VAL A 498 -26.80 -15.16 -29.29
N GLU A 499 -27.30 -16.35 -28.98
CA GLU A 499 -26.73 -17.62 -29.41
C GLU A 499 -27.82 -18.46 -30.09
N ALA A 500 -27.61 -18.83 -31.36
CA ALA A 500 -28.59 -19.55 -32.18
C ALA A 500 -30.01 -18.92 -32.19
N GLY A 501 -30.11 -17.59 -32.13
CA GLY A 501 -31.37 -16.85 -32.12
C GLY A 501 -32.08 -16.79 -30.76
N ALA A 502 -31.48 -17.33 -29.71
CA ALA A 502 -31.96 -17.26 -28.32
C ALA A 502 -31.14 -16.26 -27.50
N LEU A 503 -31.74 -15.73 -26.44
CA LEU A 503 -31.03 -14.93 -25.44
C LEU A 503 -30.29 -15.86 -24.47
N LYS A 504 -29.00 -15.64 -24.32
CA LYS A 504 -28.14 -16.28 -23.32
C LYS A 504 -27.69 -15.23 -22.33
N ILE A 505 -28.11 -15.38 -21.08
CA ILE A 505 -27.69 -14.51 -19.98
C ILE A 505 -26.58 -15.24 -19.24
N THR A 506 -25.43 -14.60 -19.08
CA THR A 506 -24.25 -15.17 -18.40
C THR A 506 -23.84 -14.26 -17.26
N SER A 507 -23.59 -14.82 -16.09
CA SER A 507 -23.08 -14.06 -14.94
C SER A 507 -21.64 -13.66 -15.21
N GLU A 508 -21.23 -12.45 -14.83
CA GLU A 508 -19.83 -12.04 -14.96
C GLU A 508 -18.91 -12.72 -13.92
N LEU A 509 -19.47 -13.38 -12.91
CA LEU A 509 -18.70 -14.13 -11.91
C LEU A 509 -18.43 -15.56 -12.35
N PHE A 510 -17.24 -16.08 -12.01
CA PHE A 510 -16.91 -17.49 -12.14
C PHE A 510 -17.29 -18.27 -10.88
N GLY A 511 -17.37 -19.60 -10.99
CA GLY A 511 -17.40 -20.48 -9.83
C GLY A 511 -18.74 -21.10 -9.51
N GLY A 512 -18.76 -21.97 -8.50
CA GLY A 512 -19.96 -22.72 -8.09
C GLY A 512 -21.12 -21.85 -7.62
N THR A 513 -20.85 -20.63 -7.15
CA THR A 513 -21.86 -19.65 -6.75
C THR A 513 -22.43 -18.85 -7.92
N SER A 514 -21.80 -18.94 -9.09
CA SER A 514 -22.26 -18.28 -10.30
C SER A 514 -23.49 -19.00 -10.85
N ASN A 515 -24.66 -18.36 -10.74
CA ASN A 515 -25.92 -18.94 -11.15
C ASN A 515 -26.88 -17.84 -11.60
N ILE A 516 -27.72 -18.15 -12.58
CA ILE A 516 -28.81 -17.27 -13.00
C ILE A 516 -30.10 -18.09 -13.03
N GLN A 517 -31.14 -17.57 -12.38
CA GLN A 517 -32.46 -18.18 -12.36
C GLN A 517 -33.56 -17.12 -12.38
N PHE A 518 -34.65 -17.34 -13.11
CA PHE A 518 -35.83 -16.48 -13.02
C PHE A 518 -36.71 -16.87 -11.84
N SER A 519 -37.07 -15.91 -10.99
CA SER A 519 -37.92 -16.14 -9.81
C SER A 519 -39.40 -15.91 -10.13
N THR A 520 -39.70 -14.92 -10.97
CA THR A 520 -41.04 -14.66 -11.50
C THR A 520 -40.92 -14.21 -12.94
N VAL A 521 -41.89 -14.60 -13.77
CA VAL A 521 -42.02 -14.16 -15.16
C VAL A 521 -43.49 -13.98 -15.50
N SER A 522 -43.80 -12.99 -16.30
CA SER A 522 -45.11 -12.83 -16.93
C SER A 522 -45.31 -13.83 -18.07
N SER A 523 -46.57 -14.13 -18.39
CA SER A 523 -46.92 -15.04 -19.50
C SER A 523 -46.42 -14.52 -20.85
N GLU A 524 -46.49 -13.20 -21.07
CA GLU A 524 -46.01 -12.56 -22.30
C GLU A 524 -44.49 -12.65 -22.45
N PHE A 525 -43.75 -12.41 -21.35
CA PHE A 525 -42.28 -12.57 -21.35
C PHE A 525 -41.90 -14.01 -21.73
N THR A 526 -42.54 -15.01 -21.13
CA THR A 526 -42.28 -16.41 -21.47
C THR A 526 -42.64 -16.74 -22.91
N ALA A 527 -43.79 -16.27 -23.41
CA ALA A 527 -44.22 -16.55 -24.77
C ALA A 527 -43.29 -15.95 -25.83
N LYS A 528 -42.74 -14.76 -25.58
CA LYS A 528 -41.92 -14.02 -26.55
C LYS A 528 -40.43 -14.36 -26.48
N LEU A 529 -39.88 -14.54 -25.27
CA LEU A 529 -38.43 -14.73 -25.04
C LEU A 529 -38.06 -16.18 -24.70
N GLY A 530 -39.05 -17.05 -24.43
CA GLY A 530 -38.80 -18.47 -24.13
C GLY A 530 -38.02 -18.71 -22.83
N LEU A 531 -38.04 -17.73 -21.91
CA LEU A 531 -37.43 -17.81 -20.59
C LEU A 531 -38.53 -17.85 -19.52
N ASN A 532 -38.39 -18.76 -18.56
CA ASN A 532 -39.33 -18.92 -17.46
C ASN A 532 -38.67 -19.44 -16.18
N THR A 533 -39.45 -19.56 -15.10
CA THR A 533 -38.96 -20.00 -13.79
C THR A 533 -38.51 -21.47 -13.74
N THR A 534 -38.92 -22.28 -14.72
CA THR A 534 -38.48 -23.67 -14.89
C THR A 534 -37.31 -23.84 -15.87
N THR A 535 -36.92 -22.78 -16.58
CA THR A 535 -35.72 -22.78 -17.42
C THR A 535 -34.51 -23.06 -16.52
N THR A 536 -33.87 -24.21 -16.76
CA THR A 536 -32.75 -24.65 -15.93
C THR A 536 -31.46 -23.99 -16.44
N GLY A 537 -30.90 -23.09 -15.64
CA GLY A 537 -29.56 -22.55 -15.89
C GLY A 537 -28.47 -23.58 -15.60
N ILE A 538 -27.31 -23.38 -16.23
CA ILE A 538 -26.07 -24.09 -15.91
C ILE A 538 -25.37 -23.28 -14.83
N SER A 539 -25.05 -23.90 -13.69
CA SER A 539 -24.22 -23.25 -12.67
C SER A 539 -22.76 -23.24 -13.11
N GLY A 540 -22.03 -22.19 -12.74
CA GLY A 540 -20.60 -22.13 -12.93
C GLY A 540 -19.88 -23.20 -12.13
N LEU A 541 -18.62 -23.44 -12.47
CA LEU A 541 -17.73 -24.38 -11.80
C LEU A 541 -16.50 -23.63 -11.31
N ASP A 542 -16.06 -23.96 -10.10
CA ASP A 542 -14.77 -23.47 -9.60
C ASP A 542 -13.62 -24.16 -10.33
N VAL A 543 -12.48 -23.48 -10.44
CA VAL A 543 -11.25 -24.10 -10.94
C VAL A 543 -10.84 -25.27 -10.04
N LYS A 544 -10.26 -26.34 -10.60
CA LYS A 544 -9.56 -27.38 -9.83
C LYS A 544 -8.23 -27.70 -10.46
N GLY A 545 -7.25 -28.01 -9.62
CA GLY A 545 -5.91 -28.33 -10.08
C GLY A 545 -4.94 -28.60 -8.96
N THR A 546 -3.68 -28.80 -9.34
CA THR A 546 -2.55 -29.00 -8.43
C THR A 546 -1.47 -27.96 -8.70
N ILE A 547 -0.67 -27.68 -7.66
CA ILE A 547 0.50 -26.80 -7.72
C ILE A 547 1.70 -27.61 -7.23
N ASN A 548 2.68 -27.81 -8.10
CA ASN A 548 3.80 -28.74 -7.88
C ASN A 548 3.34 -30.16 -7.50
N GLY A 549 2.19 -30.60 -8.00
CA GLY A 549 1.60 -31.91 -7.71
C GLY A 549 0.81 -31.98 -6.39
N GLU A 550 0.81 -30.92 -5.57
CA GLU A 550 -0.04 -30.82 -4.37
C GLU A 550 -1.42 -30.27 -4.73
N GLU A 551 -2.48 -30.86 -4.17
CA GLU A 551 -3.86 -30.39 -4.40
C GLU A 551 -4.05 -28.96 -3.89
N ALA A 552 -4.58 -28.10 -4.76
CA ALA A 552 -4.80 -26.70 -4.46
C ALA A 552 -6.30 -26.40 -4.34
N LEU A 553 -6.65 -25.43 -3.50
CA LEU A 553 -8.03 -25.05 -3.24
C LEU A 553 -8.53 -24.13 -4.35
N GLY A 554 -9.49 -24.60 -5.13
CA GLY A 554 -10.20 -23.79 -6.09
C GLY A 554 -11.27 -22.93 -5.46
N THR A 555 -11.33 -21.65 -5.81
CA THR A 555 -12.44 -20.76 -5.47
C THR A 555 -12.68 -19.82 -6.64
N SER A 556 -13.85 -19.92 -7.27
CA SER A 556 -14.17 -19.19 -8.49
C SER A 556 -13.14 -19.49 -9.60
N ASN A 557 -12.51 -18.48 -10.19
CA ASN A 557 -11.42 -18.64 -11.14
C ASN A 557 -10.02 -18.59 -10.51
N ILE A 558 -9.91 -18.68 -9.18
CA ILE A 558 -8.64 -18.59 -8.45
C ILE A 558 -8.30 -19.94 -7.83
N LEU A 559 -7.08 -20.42 -8.09
CA LEU A 559 -6.50 -21.58 -7.45
C LEU A 559 -5.53 -21.10 -6.36
N LEU A 560 -5.80 -21.52 -5.13
CA LEU A 560 -5.06 -21.16 -3.92
C LEU A 560 -4.17 -22.33 -3.49
N PRO A 561 -2.86 -22.12 -3.31
CA PRO A 561 -1.94 -23.15 -2.85
C PRO A 561 -2.29 -23.72 -1.47
N ALA A 562 -1.91 -24.97 -1.24
CA ALA A 562 -2.06 -25.63 0.05
C ALA A 562 -1.35 -24.85 1.17
N ILE A 563 -1.95 -24.85 2.37
CA ILE A 563 -1.39 -24.18 3.55
C ILE A 563 -0.03 -24.80 3.89
N GLY A 564 1.00 -23.96 3.96
CA GLY A 564 2.37 -24.39 4.30
C GLY A 564 3.20 -24.88 3.11
N SER A 565 2.62 -24.96 1.90
CA SER A 565 3.39 -25.21 0.68
C SER A 565 4.32 -24.03 0.34
N ASN A 566 5.32 -24.28 -0.51
CA ASN A 566 6.23 -23.22 -0.98
C ASN A 566 5.49 -22.10 -1.72
N ALA A 567 4.40 -22.41 -2.41
CA ALA A 567 3.58 -21.41 -3.11
C ALA A 567 2.66 -20.63 -2.17
N TYR A 568 2.56 -20.97 -0.89
CA TYR A 568 1.58 -20.40 0.02
C TYR A 568 1.65 -18.87 0.08
N GLY A 569 0.51 -18.23 -0.20
CA GLY A 569 0.36 -16.78 -0.30
C GLY A 569 0.38 -16.24 -1.73
N LEU A 570 0.51 -17.10 -2.73
CA LEU A 570 0.26 -16.77 -4.14
C LEU A 570 -1.18 -17.11 -4.53
N ASN A 571 -1.73 -16.40 -5.51
CA ASN A 571 -3.07 -16.62 -6.06
C ASN A 571 -2.93 -16.83 -7.57
N ILE A 572 -3.39 -17.97 -8.10
CA ILE A 572 -3.31 -18.24 -9.53
C ILE A 572 -4.71 -18.06 -10.12
N SER A 573 -4.90 -17.02 -10.92
CA SER A 573 -6.18 -16.74 -11.60
C SER A 573 -6.18 -17.26 -13.02
N PHE A 574 -7.35 -17.72 -13.46
CA PHE A 574 -7.56 -18.31 -14.78
C PHE A 574 -8.61 -17.51 -15.55
N LYS A 575 -8.42 -17.38 -16.85
CA LYS A 575 -9.39 -16.75 -17.76
C LYS A 575 -10.46 -17.73 -18.20
N GLU A 576 -11.52 -17.20 -18.79
CA GLU A 576 -12.55 -18.01 -19.46
C GLU A 576 -11.91 -18.88 -20.54
N ASP A 577 -12.49 -20.07 -20.76
CA ASP A 577 -12.03 -21.04 -21.76
C ASP A 577 -10.57 -21.50 -21.60
N THR A 578 -10.00 -21.40 -20.39
CA THR A 578 -8.64 -21.90 -20.15
C THR A 578 -8.56 -23.40 -20.46
N PRO A 579 -7.68 -23.85 -21.39
CA PRO A 579 -7.51 -25.25 -21.69
C PRO A 579 -7.08 -26.08 -20.47
N LEU A 580 -7.42 -27.36 -20.46
CA LEU A 580 -6.89 -28.28 -19.46
C LEU A 580 -5.44 -28.64 -19.77
N GLY A 581 -4.59 -28.74 -18.74
CA GLY A 581 -3.19 -29.10 -18.92
C GLY A 581 -2.22 -28.43 -17.94
N ASP A 582 -0.95 -28.43 -18.34
CA ASP A 582 0.16 -27.94 -17.55
C ASP A 582 0.55 -26.50 -17.91
N TYR A 583 0.74 -25.67 -16.90
CA TYR A 583 1.17 -24.30 -16.99
C TYR A 583 2.35 -24.08 -16.05
N LYS A 584 3.22 -23.14 -16.41
CA LYS A 584 4.34 -22.73 -15.55
C LYS A 584 4.15 -21.29 -15.17
N VAL A 585 4.18 -21.02 -13.87
CA VAL A 585 4.18 -19.67 -13.32
C VAL A 585 5.45 -19.48 -12.51
N ASN A 586 5.96 -18.26 -12.50
CA ASN A 586 7.23 -17.97 -11.86
C ASN A 586 7.07 -16.75 -10.95
N PHE A 587 7.55 -16.88 -9.72
CA PHE A 587 7.49 -15.86 -8.69
C PHE A 587 8.91 -15.48 -8.28
N THR A 588 9.22 -14.19 -8.35
CA THR A 588 10.42 -13.61 -7.75
C THR A 588 10.03 -12.50 -6.79
N ARG A 589 10.78 -12.37 -5.69
CA ARG A 589 10.70 -11.22 -4.78
C ARG A 589 11.64 -10.08 -5.17
N GLY A 590 12.49 -10.34 -6.16
CA GLY A 590 13.59 -9.46 -6.49
C GLY A 590 14.67 -9.46 -5.41
N LEU A 591 15.79 -8.84 -5.74
CA LEU A 591 16.92 -8.65 -4.85
C LEU A 591 16.53 -7.84 -3.61
N ALA A 592 15.72 -6.79 -3.75
CA ALA A 592 15.32 -5.96 -2.61
C ALA A 592 14.41 -6.73 -1.66
N GLY A 593 13.52 -7.58 -2.19
CA GLY A 593 12.66 -8.44 -1.37
C GLY A 593 13.46 -9.49 -0.59
N GLU A 594 14.43 -10.16 -1.24
CA GLU A 594 15.30 -11.14 -0.57
C GLU A 594 16.18 -10.49 0.51
N LEU A 595 16.76 -9.33 0.22
CA LEU A 595 17.53 -8.56 1.20
C LEU A 595 16.65 -8.09 2.35
N SER A 596 15.46 -7.56 2.07
CA SER A 596 14.53 -7.11 3.10
C SER A 596 14.12 -8.26 4.04
N LEU A 597 13.89 -9.47 3.50
CA LEU A 597 13.60 -10.66 4.29
C LEU A 597 14.79 -11.10 5.16
N LEU A 598 15.99 -11.10 4.59
CA LEU A 598 17.22 -11.43 5.30
C LEU A 598 17.49 -10.43 6.45
N LEU A 599 17.38 -9.13 6.17
CA LEU A 599 17.56 -8.08 7.18
C LEU A 599 16.49 -8.19 8.27
N SER A 600 15.21 -8.35 7.88
CA SER A 600 14.09 -8.49 8.83
C SER A 600 14.27 -9.68 9.77
N SER A 601 14.61 -10.86 9.22
CA SER A 601 14.81 -12.07 10.02
C SER A 601 16.01 -11.98 10.96
N SER A 602 17.05 -11.23 10.56
CA SER A 602 18.24 -11.01 11.38
C SER A 602 18.03 -9.98 12.49
N LEU A 603 17.23 -8.94 12.21
CA LEU A 603 16.90 -7.84 13.12
C LEU A 603 15.73 -8.13 14.06
N ALA A 604 14.95 -9.19 13.80
CA ALA A 604 13.81 -9.60 14.62
C ALA A 604 14.21 -9.83 16.09
N GLU A 605 13.24 -9.70 17.01
CA GLU A 605 13.46 -9.91 18.45
C GLU A 605 14.02 -11.30 18.79
N ASN A 606 13.65 -12.33 18.00
CA ASN A 606 14.16 -13.69 18.10
C ASN A 606 15.18 -14.04 16.99
N GLY A 607 15.69 -13.01 16.30
CA GLY A 607 16.65 -13.10 15.21
C GLY A 607 18.06 -13.50 15.68
N GLN A 608 18.97 -13.68 14.72
CA GLN A 608 20.33 -14.13 15.00
C GLN A 608 21.12 -13.13 15.86
N ILE A 609 20.92 -11.82 15.64
CA ILE A 609 21.60 -10.75 16.39
C ILE A 609 21.13 -10.76 17.85
N ALA A 610 19.82 -10.73 18.08
CA ALA A 610 19.26 -10.71 19.43
C ALA A 610 19.66 -11.94 20.26
N LYS A 611 19.68 -13.14 19.63
CA LYS A 611 20.18 -14.37 20.26
C LYS A 611 21.65 -14.25 20.65
N ARG A 612 22.47 -13.62 19.81
CA ARG A 612 23.89 -13.45 20.07
C ARG A 612 24.16 -12.40 21.15
N GLU A 613 23.44 -11.29 21.16
CA GLU A 613 23.47 -10.28 22.24
C GLU A 613 23.06 -10.90 23.58
N THR A 614 21.99 -11.71 23.60
CA THR A 614 21.56 -12.45 24.80
C THR A 614 22.66 -13.38 25.30
N SER A 615 23.27 -14.15 24.40
CA SER A 615 24.39 -15.04 24.74
C SER A 615 25.58 -14.29 25.34
N ILE A 616 25.95 -13.14 24.80
CA ILE A 616 27.02 -12.29 25.34
C ILE A 616 26.61 -11.72 26.70
N GLY A 617 25.37 -11.25 26.85
CA GLY A 617 24.83 -10.76 28.11
C GLY A 617 24.86 -11.81 29.23
N ASP A 618 24.53 -13.06 28.91
CA ASP A 618 24.60 -14.15 29.87
C ASP A 618 26.05 -14.51 30.23
N GLN A 619 26.98 -14.46 29.28
CA GLN A 619 28.42 -14.62 29.56
C GLN A 619 28.96 -13.51 30.47
N LYS A 620 28.48 -12.27 30.32
CA LYS A 620 28.80 -11.17 31.24
C LYS A 620 28.27 -11.42 32.65
N LYS A 621 27.06 -11.96 32.80
CA LYS A 621 26.53 -12.35 34.12
C LYS A 621 27.42 -13.37 34.81
N VAL A 622 27.94 -14.35 34.07
CA VAL A 622 28.90 -15.33 34.60
C VAL A 622 30.20 -14.63 35.05
N LEU A 623 30.72 -13.68 34.27
CA LEU A 623 31.91 -12.91 34.67
C LEU A 623 31.68 -12.08 35.93
N ASN A 624 30.49 -11.52 36.13
CA ASN A 624 30.16 -10.80 37.36
C ASN A 624 30.20 -11.75 38.58
N VAL A 625 29.70 -12.98 38.42
CA VAL A 625 29.80 -14.01 39.47
C VAL A 625 31.27 -14.41 39.72
N ASP A 626 32.08 -14.54 38.66
CA ASP A 626 33.52 -14.80 38.79
C ASP A 626 34.24 -13.67 39.53
N GLN A 627 33.86 -12.42 39.27
CA GLN A 627 34.37 -11.23 39.94
C GLN A 627 34.04 -11.26 41.44
N GLU A 628 32.79 -11.52 41.81
CA GLU A 628 32.36 -11.64 43.21
C GLU A 628 33.11 -12.77 43.94
N ASN A 629 33.30 -13.90 43.27
CA ASN A 629 34.04 -15.03 43.83
C ASN A 629 35.54 -14.71 44.03
N LEU A 630 36.15 -14.01 43.06
CA LEU A 630 37.53 -13.53 43.18
C LEU A 630 37.66 -12.56 44.35
N ASP A 631 36.76 -11.59 44.46
CA ASP A 631 36.75 -10.61 45.54
C ASP A 631 36.62 -11.28 46.91
N ARG A 632 35.68 -12.21 47.05
CA ARG A 632 35.51 -13.00 48.29
C ARG A 632 36.77 -13.78 48.65
N LYS A 633 37.41 -14.42 47.66
CA LYS A 633 38.67 -15.16 47.86
C LYS A 633 39.81 -14.24 48.29
N MET A 634 39.93 -13.06 47.68
CA MET A 634 40.97 -12.08 48.01
C MET A 634 40.74 -11.46 49.39
N SER A 635 39.50 -11.20 49.80
CA SER A 635 39.19 -10.77 51.17
C SER A 635 39.60 -11.82 52.21
N ALA A 636 39.31 -13.11 51.96
CA ALA A 636 39.74 -14.20 52.84
C ALA A 636 41.28 -14.33 52.89
N TYR A 637 41.95 -14.16 51.75
CA TYR A 637 43.41 -14.17 51.67
C TYR A 637 44.05 -13.01 52.43
N HIS A 638 43.51 -11.79 52.27
CA HIS A 638 43.90 -10.61 53.03
C HIS A 638 43.78 -10.87 54.55
N ALA A 639 42.62 -11.35 55.02
CA ALA A 639 42.40 -11.66 56.43
C ALA A 639 43.35 -12.73 56.98
N ARG A 640 43.79 -13.69 56.15
CA ARG A 640 44.80 -14.68 56.52
C ARG A 640 46.18 -14.05 56.65
N LEU A 641 46.61 -13.27 55.66
CA LEU A 641 47.90 -12.59 55.68
C LEU A 641 47.98 -11.57 56.83
N SER A 642 46.95 -10.75 57.05
CA SER A 642 46.92 -9.81 58.18
C SER A 642 47.11 -10.52 59.52
N ARG A 643 46.49 -11.69 59.72
CA ARG A 643 46.70 -12.51 60.93
C ARG A 643 48.13 -13.04 61.04
N GLN A 644 48.73 -13.48 59.93
CA GLN A 644 50.12 -13.96 59.92
C GLN A 644 51.13 -12.84 60.21
N PHE A 645 50.97 -11.67 59.59
CA PHE A 645 51.84 -10.51 59.82
C PHE A 645 51.68 -9.96 61.25
N ALA A 646 50.47 -9.88 61.78
CA ALA A 646 50.25 -9.51 63.18
C ALA A 646 50.89 -10.51 64.16
N ALA A 647 50.88 -11.82 63.85
CA ALA A 647 51.56 -12.82 64.66
C ALA A 647 53.09 -12.67 64.58
N MET A 648 53.64 -12.39 63.39
CA MET A 648 55.07 -12.13 63.21
C MET A 648 55.51 -10.86 63.94
N GLU A 649 54.71 -9.79 63.92
CA GLU A 649 54.98 -8.56 64.69
C GLU A 649 55.04 -8.84 66.19
N ARG A 650 54.11 -9.66 66.73
CA ARG A 650 54.15 -10.07 68.14
C ARG A 650 55.42 -10.86 68.47
N ILE A 651 55.84 -11.76 67.58
CA ILE A 651 57.09 -12.52 67.75
C ILE A 651 58.30 -11.58 67.71
N VAL A 652 58.38 -10.67 66.73
CA VAL A 652 59.46 -9.69 66.62
C VAL A 652 59.49 -8.75 67.83
N ALA A 653 58.34 -8.29 68.32
CA ALA A 653 58.24 -7.50 69.54
C ALA A 653 58.75 -8.29 70.76
N SER A 654 58.36 -9.57 70.90
CA SER A 654 58.87 -10.43 71.98
C SER A 654 60.38 -10.65 71.88
N LEU A 655 60.92 -10.86 70.67
CA LEU A 655 62.35 -11.03 70.43
C LEU A 655 63.13 -9.73 70.72
N ASN A 656 62.58 -8.57 70.35
CA ASN A 656 63.16 -7.26 70.69
C ASN A 656 63.13 -7.00 72.20
N GLN A 657 62.06 -7.43 72.88
CA GLN A 657 61.99 -7.37 74.35
C GLN A 657 63.03 -8.31 75.00
N THR A 658 63.16 -9.54 74.52
CA THR A 658 64.21 -10.48 74.98
C THR A 658 65.61 -9.93 74.68
N ARG A 659 65.82 -9.32 73.52
CA ARG A 659 67.08 -8.63 73.18
C ARG A 659 67.35 -7.48 74.15
N GLY A 660 66.37 -6.61 74.42
CA GLY A 660 66.52 -5.54 75.40
C GLY A 660 66.81 -6.06 76.83
N GLN A 661 66.23 -7.20 77.20
CA GLN A 661 66.54 -7.89 78.45
C GLN A 661 67.96 -8.45 78.46
N LEU A 662 68.43 -9.05 77.36
CA LEU A 662 69.78 -9.58 77.21
C LEU A 662 70.83 -8.46 77.15
N ASP A 663 70.59 -7.37 76.42
CA ASP A 663 71.44 -6.17 76.39
C ASP A 663 71.52 -5.56 77.80
N GLY A 664 70.39 -5.44 78.50
CA GLY A 664 70.37 -5.00 79.90
C GLY A 664 71.04 -5.95 80.89
N LEU A 665 71.08 -7.27 80.60
CA LEU A 665 71.84 -8.25 81.37
C LEU A 665 73.34 -8.16 81.07
N ILE A 666 73.72 -8.00 79.80
CA ILE A 666 75.10 -7.79 79.35
C ILE A 666 75.68 -6.49 79.96
N ASP A 667 74.92 -5.39 79.97
CA ASP A 667 75.31 -4.14 80.62
C ASP A 667 75.48 -4.28 82.15
N ARG A 668 74.87 -5.31 82.75
CA ARG A 668 74.92 -5.59 84.19
C ARG A 668 75.86 -6.73 84.56
N LEU A 669 76.54 -7.36 83.59
CA LEU A 669 77.56 -8.37 83.89
C LEU A 669 78.79 -7.67 84.50
N PRO A 670 79.22 -8.04 85.72
CA PRO A 670 80.50 -7.62 86.24
C PRO A 670 81.59 -8.46 85.53
N PHE A 671 82.57 -7.76 84.94
CA PHE A 671 83.80 -8.27 84.31
C PHE A 671 83.76 -8.62 82.81
N THR A 672 83.73 -7.60 81.94
CA THR A 672 84.67 -7.50 80.79
C THR A 672 85.17 -6.06 80.66
N THR A 673 86.33 -5.82 81.28
CA THR A 673 87.34 -4.77 81.03
C THR A 673 86.96 -3.53 80.20
N LYS A 674 86.98 -2.37 80.86
CA LYS A 674 87.68 -1.20 80.32
C LYS A 674 89.13 -1.62 79.99
N ASN A 675 89.45 -1.63 78.71
CA ASN A 675 90.70 -1.10 78.17
C ASN A 675 90.40 -0.55 76.78
#